data_AF-A0A1V6FJQ8-F1
#
_entry.id   AF-A0A1V6FJQ8-F1
#
_cell.length_a   1.000
_cell.length_b   1.000
_cell.length_c   1.000
_cell.angle_alpha   90.00
_cell.angle_beta   90.00
_cell.angle_gamma   90.00
#
_symmetry.space_group_name_H-M   'P 1'
#
loop_
_entity.id
_entity.type
_entity.pdbx_description
1 polymer ?
#
loop_
_entity_poly.entity_id
_entity_poly.type
_entity_poly.pdbx_seq_one_letter_code
_entity_poly.pdbx_strand_id
1 'polypeptide(L)'
;MRSKCLALAFGALLAMPALWGQDIVLVRCKTADSAAQREYDRFLSTFRKRLDVLGIASKTIADDEVAGKGLGTAKMVVFPYNPRIPEATQTAVATYVNQGGKLALFYSSAMRLLALLGIESVPYIGAKDLPSLRGIRFDRDILPQAPELLVQASHNIMEPTLKVGGGGQIVGEWIGQDGKAANRRAAVLHPNGFYLSHVYLDQDARSGGRFLQALLGHFLPELWPVLATRKLESIGQIAGMESLQQLTERVRKFELPAANAQLDRARQLRDQAQSALNQRQYAASIDWSEQAAAAAGEAFLMTCPSRSGELRGAWFHTPYGVEDWGWDKSIKALAENGFNAIFPNFCWGYVADYPSDVLPMHPNVATRGDMLQECLDACRKYGVEIHVWKVNWNMGSRTPEELREKMREAGRTQMTVKGEPTRYLAPHRQDNFELERDAMLELVRKYPIDGIHFDYIRYPDSGCDFSPGAREAFEAVLGRKVEEWPKDCAWGGKLRKEYNAWRQGNISRLVEAVYHGAKAIRADIKVSAAVFSDWESAEESIAQAAGTWIDKGWLDFVCPMNYTTDYAALKRRVEYQVQRVNGRIPLYSGLGTYLHDGPVMTGSQVELSRALGADGVVCFDLRRSLVEEILPVLGKNVFASAAGPILPHHVAVPTFTAAPGRPDLEHGYVVGDTLSIKVTLPPAIAKSRDLQARFSCDGRLVDLGKGLKMRRRGRMLEFSGAAKEAGRYRLELSSPNQDFLARSPVCRVYDETEAADFRLRHGPPVFSRKGGLRVGVWQDDAYGAPQLLQALQQTSGVDAQPLLNLKASSLAACQVVILPQPRRQQPLFKSAETAAVLNAYVKQGGGLLVTHALVGIRGLVNPVPEVVASADENALPGSEWKVSGGHAVTAGIGRQVQVSTFGDRIKVTPARGGTVVATTDQGESIMVVGAYGRGRYAACGLGLAIGKDDKDCQLSPAELMLLQNTVKWLAK
;
A
#
# COMPACT_ATOMS: atom_id res chain seq x y z
N MET A 1 -13.47 -20.79 42.50
CA MET A 1 -12.60 -21.86 41.92
C MET A 1 -12.75 -22.06 40.40
N ARG A 2 -13.39 -21.15 39.63
CA ARG A 2 -13.60 -21.27 38.17
C ARG A 2 -12.76 -20.31 37.30
N SER A 3 -11.78 -19.60 37.87
CA SER A 3 -10.99 -18.58 37.14
C SER A 3 -9.52 -18.95 36.91
N LYS A 4 -9.10 -20.20 37.24
CA LYS A 4 -7.71 -20.67 37.05
C LYS A 4 -7.52 -21.69 35.92
N CYS A 5 -8.59 -22.22 35.31
CA CYS A 5 -8.47 -23.16 34.18
C CYS A 5 -8.48 -22.49 32.79
N LEU A 6 -8.83 -21.20 32.66
CA LEU A 6 -8.80 -20.49 31.37
C LEU A 6 -7.44 -19.86 31.02
N ALA A 7 -6.55 -19.67 32.00
CA ALA A 7 -5.26 -19.01 31.78
C ALA A 7 -4.13 -19.95 31.31
N LEU A 8 -4.30 -21.27 31.44
CA LEU A 8 -3.28 -22.27 31.08
C LEU A 8 -3.41 -22.81 29.64
N ALA A 9 -4.50 -22.51 28.93
CA ALA A 9 -4.66 -22.89 27.52
C ALA A 9 -4.29 -21.76 26.52
N PHE A 10 -4.38 -20.50 26.94
CA PHE A 10 -4.08 -19.33 26.08
C PHE A 10 -2.60 -18.94 26.05
N GLY A 11 -1.80 -19.34 27.04
CA GLY A 11 -0.39 -18.94 27.18
C GLY A 11 0.63 -19.74 26.35
N ALA A 12 0.24 -20.88 25.79
CA ALA A 12 1.18 -21.79 25.11
C ALA A 12 1.25 -21.64 23.58
N LEU A 13 0.32 -20.91 22.94
CA LEU A 13 0.27 -20.77 21.48
C LEU A 13 0.83 -19.45 20.92
N LEU A 14 1.01 -18.42 21.77
CA LEU A 14 1.62 -17.15 21.35
C LEU A 14 3.16 -17.23 21.21
N ALA A 15 3.78 -18.37 21.52
CA ALA A 15 5.20 -18.62 21.38
C ALA A 15 5.60 -19.38 20.08
N MET A 16 4.66 -19.61 19.15
CA MET A 16 4.92 -20.40 17.93
C MET A 16 4.88 -19.67 16.55
N PRO A 17 5.21 -18.38 16.37
CA PRO A 17 5.42 -17.85 15.01
C PRO A 17 6.86 -17.95 14.48
N ALA A 18 7.86 -18.29 15.31
CA ALA A 18 9.27 -18.15 14.92
C ALA A 18 10.04 -19.46 14.67
N LEU A 19 9.48 -20.63 15.00
CA LEU A 19 10.20 -21.91 14.94
C LEU A 19 10.19 -22.61 13.57
N TRP A 20 9.38 -22.17 12.59
CA TRP A 20 9.28 -22.80 11.26
C TRP A 20 9.89 -22.03 10.10
N GLY A 21 10.53 -20.88 10.35
CA GLY A 21 11.18 -20.07 9.31
C GLY A 21 12.36 -20.75 8.58
N GLN A 22 12.73 -21.97 8.98
CA GLN A 22 13.87 -22.71 8.42
C GLN A 22 13.49 -23.98 7.64
N ASP A 23 12.21 -24.39 7.62
CA ASP A 23 11.81 -25.69 7.05
C ASP A 23 11.71 -25.68 5.51
N ILE A 24 11.43 -24.54 4.89
CA ILE A 24 11.33 -24.41 3.42
C ILE A 24 12.33 -23.37 2.91
N VAL A 25 13.18 -23.78 1.98
CA VAL A 25 14.18 -22.92 1.33
C VAL A 25 13.83 -22.75 -0.15
N LEU A 26 13.61 -21.51 -0.56
CA LEU A 26 13.45 -21.11 -1.96
C LEU A 26 14.83 -20.72 -2.52
N VAL A 27 15.26 -21.36 -3.60
CA VAL A 27 16.53 -21.05 -4.26
C VAL A 27 16.29 -20.00 -5.34
N ARG A 28 16.97 -18.85 -5.21
CA ARG A 28 16.98 -17.76 -6.19
C ARG A 28 18.07 -17.99 -7.23
N CYS A 29 17.70 -17.99 -8.51
CA CYS A 29 18.69 -18.01 -9.57
C CYS A 29 19.46 -16.68 -9.63
N LYS A 30 20.80 -16.74 -9.63
CA LYS A 30 21.66 -15.56 -9.80
C LYS A 30 22.26 -15.52 -11.19
N THR A 31 22.10 -14.40 -11.88
CA THR A 31 22.68 -14.17 -13.21
C THR A 31 23.20 -12.73 -13.33
N ALA A 32 24.19 -12.54 -14.22
CA ALA A 32 24.69 -11.21 -14.57
C ALA A 32 23.75 -10.45 -15.52
N ASP A 33 22.84 -11.14 -16.21
CA ASP A 33 21.86 -10.53 -17.11
C ASP A 33 20.68 -9.94 -16.33
N SER A 34 20.55 -8.62 -16.34
CA SER A 34 19.50 -7.90 -15.61
C SER A 34 18.07 -8.22 -16.09
N ALA A 35 17.86 -8.53 -17.37
CA ALA A 35 16.54 -8.85 -17.91
C ALA A 35 16.12 -10.25 -17.46
N ALA A 36 17.02 -11.22 -17.61
CA ALA A 36 16.80 -12.58 -17.11
C ALA A 36 16.64 -12.61 -15.58
N GLN A 37 17.42 -11.82 -14.83
CA GLN A 37 17.30 -11.74 -13.38
C GLN A 37 15.90 -11.27 -12.94
N ARG A 38 15.35 -10.24 -13.61
CA ARG A 38 13.98 -9.77 -13.33
C ARG A 38 12.94 -10.85 -13.57
N GLU A 39 13.11 -11.65 -14.63
CA GLU A 39 12.21 -12.76 -14.92
C GLU A 39 12.29 -13.88 -13.86
N TYR A 40 13.50 -14.28 -13.44
CA TYR A 40 13.68 -15.29 -12.40
C TYR A 40 13.13 -14.83 -11.05
N ASP A 41 13.38 -13.57 -10.70
CA ASP A 41 12.87 -12.95 -9.47
C ASP A 41 11.34 -12.87 -9.47
N ARG A 42 10.71 -12.71 -10.64
CA ARG A 42 9.25 -12.76 -10.79
C ARG A 42 8.69 -14.11 -10.35
N PHE A 43 9.24 -15.23 -10.84
CA PHE A 43 8.73 -16.56 -10.48
C PHE A 43 8.98 -16.91 -9.01
N LEU A 44 10.14 -16.53 -8.48
CA LEU A 44 10.42 -16.62 -7.04
C LEU A 44 9.40 -15.82 -6.23
N SER A 45 9.11 -14.59 -6.64
CA SER A 45 8.14 -13.71 -5.98
C SER A 45 6.72 -14.27 -6.06
N THR A 46 6.29 -14.83 -7.20
CA THR A 46 5.00 -15.51 -7.35
C THR A 46 4.85 -16.65 -6.36
N PHE A 47 5.85 -17.54 -6.27
CA PHE A 47 5.81 -18.67 -5.34
C PHE A 47 5.79 -18.20 -3.88
N ARG A 48 6.67 -17.26 -3.53
CA ARG A 48 6.76 -16.70 -2.18
C ARG A 48 5.48 -16.00 -1.75
N LYS A 49 4.87 -15.19 -2.63
CA LYS A 49 3.59 -14.53 -2.38
C LYS A 49 2.53 -15.54 -1.94
N ARG A 50 2.44 -16.69 -2.62
CA ARG A 50 1.45 -17.72 -2.24
C ARG A 50 1.77 -18.36 -0.90
N LEU A 51 3.04 -18.63 -0.60
CA LEU A 51 3.44 -19.13 0.72
C LEU A 51 3.10 -18.12 1.83
N ASP A 52 3.40 -16.84 1.62
CA ASP A 52 3.10 -15.77 2.57
C ASP A 52 1.58 -15.66 2.83
N VAL A 53 0.75 -15.78 1.79
CA VAL A 53 -0.73 -15.82 1.91
C VAL A 53 -1.21 -17.05 2.71
N LEU A 54 -0.55 -18.20 2.55
CA LEU A 54 -0.82 -19.40 3.36
C LEU A 54 -0.19 -19.33 4.76
N GLY A 55 0.57 -18.26 5.06
CA GLY A 55 1.34 -18.07 6.28
C GLY A 55 2.56 -18.99 6.41
N ILE A 56 2.95 -19.68 5.34
CA ILE A 56 4.07 -20.63 5.34
C ILE A 56 5.37 -19.84 5.26
N ALA A 57 6.14 -19.84 6.35
CA ALA A 57 7.43 -19.16 6.38
C ALA A 57 8.42 -19.86 5.44
N SER A 58 9.23 -19.08 4.72
CA SER A 58 10.27 -19.59 3.85
C SER A 58 11.50 -18.70 3.87
N LYS A 59 12.68 -19.29 3.61
CA LYS A 59 13.95 -18.58 3.47
C LYS A 59 14.36 -18.55 2.01
N THR A 60 14.96 -17.45 1.57
CA THR A 60 15.57 -17.36 0.24
C THR A 60 17.09 -17.47 0.33
N ILE A 61 17.70 -18.27 -0.55
CA ILE A 61 19.16 -18.38 -0.71
C ILE A 61 19.50 -18.27 -2.21
N ALA A 62 20.61 -17.60 -2.55
CA ALA A 62 21.08 -17.59 -3.93
C ALA A 62 21.68 -18.95 -4.30
N ASP A 63 21.52 -19.39 -5.55
CA ASP A 63 22.01 -20.69 -6.02
C ASP A 63 23.52 -20.88 -5.82
N ASP A 64 24.33 -19.85 -6.04
CA ASP A 64 25.78 -19.85 -5.83
C ASP A 64 26.20 -19.92 -4.35
N GLU A 65 25.31 -19.59 -3.42
CA GLU A 65 25.57 -19.63 -1.99
C GLU A 65 25.23 -20.98 -1.35
N VAL A 66 24.44 -21.83 -2.03
CA VAL A 66 23.95 -23.11 -1.49
C VAL A 66 25.10 -24.01 -1.04
N ALA A 67 26.16 -24.12 -1.85
CA ALA A 67 27.30 -24.98 -1.54
C ALA A 67 28.14 -24.49 -0.34
N GLY A 68 28.22 -23.16 -0.14
CA GLY A 68 29.06 -22.56 0.90
C GLY A 68 28.34 -22.29 2.23
N LYS A 69 27.07 -21.89 2.19
CA LYS A 69 26.25 -21.63 3.38
C LYS A 69 25.52 -22.88 3.90
N GLY A 70 25.44 -23.92 3.08
CA GLY A 70 24.68 -25.14 3.35
C GLY A 70 23.16 -24.92 3.33
N LEU A 71 22.40 -26.03 3.33
CA LEU A 71 20.93 -26.02 3.38
C LEU A 71 20.39 -26.11 4.81
N GLY A 72 21.26 -26.23 5.82
CA GLY A 72 20.91 -26.20 7.24
C GLY A 72 19.89 -27.27 7.63
N THR A 73 18.88 -26.86 8.41
CA THR A 73 17.77 -27.69 8.89
C THR A 73 16.57 -27.74 7.93
N ALA A 74 16.75 -27.30 6.67
CA ALA A 74 15.67 -27.27 5.69
C ALA A 74 15.06 -28.66 5.49
N LYS A 75 13.74 -28.75 5.53
CA LYS A 75 13.00 -29.99 5.25
C LYS A 75 12.65 -30.12 3.77
N MET A 76 12.51 -28.99 3.08
CA MET A 76 12.27 -28.94 1.65
C MET A 76 13.00 -27.78 0.97
N VAL A 77 13.62 -28.07 -0.18
CA VAL A 77 14.27 -27.10 -1.06
C VAL A 77 13.47 -27.00 -2.36
N VAL A 78 13.12 -25.77 -2.73
CA VAL A 78 12.32 -25.47 -3.91
C VAL A 78 13.14 -24.63 -4.87
N PHE A 79 13.13 -25.01 -6.15
CA PHE A 79 13.67 -24.23 -7.26
C PHE A 79 12.48 -23.74 -8.10
N PRO A 80 11.96 -22.51 -7.86
CA PRO A 80 10.79 -22.00 -8.58
C PRO A 80 11.04 -21.79 -10.07
N TYR A 81 12.26 -21.38 -10.44
CA TYR A 81 12.76 -21.39 -11.80
C TYR A 81 14.28 -21.14 -11.84
N ASN A 82 15.05 -22.18 -12.18
CA ASN A 82 16.51 -22.10 -12.31
C ASN A 82 16.95 -22.89 -13.56
N PRO A 83 17.02 -22.24 -14.74
CA PRO A 83 17.33 -22.95 -15.99
C PRO A 83 18.76 -23.50 -16.04
N ARG A 84 19.68 -22.92 -15.26
CA ARG A 84 21.07 -23.40 -15.11
C ARG A 84 21.44 -23.43 -13.63
N ILE A 85 21.44 -24.61 -13.04
CA ILE A 85 21.85 -24.81 -11.64
C ILE A 85 23.37 -25.09 -11.62
N PRO A 86 24.20 -24.32 -10.87
CA PRO A 86 25.64 -24.57 -10.79
C PRO A 86 25.97 -25.99 -10.33
N GLU A 87 27.06 -26.57 -10.82
CA GLU A 87 27.40 -27.96 -10.49
C GLU A 87 27.61 -28.17 -8.98
N ALA A 88 28.31 -27.26 -8.31
CA ALA A 88 28.51 -27.30 -6.86
C ALA A 88 27.16 -27.32 -6.11
N THR A 89 26.19 -26.53 -6.58
CA THR A 89 24.83 -26.49 -6.05
C THR A 89 24.10 -27.80 -6.29
N GLN A 90 24.19 -28.37 -7.50
CA GLN A 90 23.59 -29.69 -7.79
C GLN A 90 24.18 -30.78 -6.89
N THR A 91 25.49 -30.76 -6.63
CA THR A 91 26.15 -31.71 -5.72
C THR A 91 25.65 -31.53 -4.28
N ALA A 92 25.63 -30.30 -3.77
CA ALA A 92 25.16 -30.00 -2.42
C ALA A 92 23.69 -30.42 -2.21
N VAL A 93 22.83 -30.14 -3.18
CA VAL A 93 21.41 -30.54 -3.14
C VAL A 93 21.26 -32.06 -3.23
N ALA A 94 22.05 -32.75 -4.06
CA ALA A 94 22.02 -34.21 -4.12
C ALA A 94 22.41 -34.85 -2.78
N THR A 95 23.47 -34.34 -2.13
CA THR A 95 23.85 -34.77 -0.77
C THR A 95 22.72 -34.53 0.22
N TYR A 96 22.08 -33.36 0.17
CA TYR A 96 20.94 -33.01 1.02
C TYR A 96 19.75 -33.97 0.84
N VAL A 97 19.37 -34.28 -0.40
CA VAL A 97 18.28 -35.22 -0.70
C VAL A 97 18.62 -36.63 -0.21
N ASN A 98 19.87 -37.07 -0.39
CA ASN A 98 20.33 -38.37 0.11
C ASN A 98 20.33 -38.47 1.65
N GLN A 99 20.35 -37.33 2.35
CA GLN A 99 20.20 -37.25 3.81
C GLN A 99 18.73 -37.18 4.26
N GLY A 100 17.77 -37.34 3.34
CA GLY A 100 16.33 -37.36 3.62
C GLY A 100 15.60 -36.04 3.32
N GLY A 101 16.32 -35.01 2.89
CA GLY A 101 15.76 -33.74 2.46
C GLY A 101 14.85 -33.87 1.24
N LYS A 102 13.86 -32.97 1.09
CA LYS A 102 12.89 -33.00 -0.02
C LYS A 102 13.20 -31.94 -1.06
N LEU A 103 12.98 -32.26 -2.33
CA LEU A 103 13.27 -31.39 -3.46
C LEU A 103 12.02 -31.09 -4.27
N ALA A 104 11.76 -29.83 -4.62
CA ALA A 104 10.82 -29.48 -5.68
C ALA A 104 11.52 -28.71 -6.81
N LEU A 105 11.36 -29.21 -8.03
CA LEU A 105 11.90 -28.62 -9.25
C LEU A 105 10.76 -28.17 -10.16
N PHE A 106 10.78 -26.90 -10.55
CA PHE A 106 9.85 -26.35 -11.53
C PHE A 106 10.63 -25.97 -12.78
N TYR A 107 10.24 -26.53 -13.93
CA TYR A 107 10.82 -26.22 -15.24
C TYR A 107 12.35 -26.25 -15.25
N SER A 108 12.92 -27.42 -15.00
CA SER A 108 14.36 -27.63 -14.85
C SER A 108 14.84 -28.70 -15.82
N SER A 109 16.07 -28.53 -16.30
CA SER A 109 16.81 -29.51 -17.11
C SER A 109 18.04 -30.07 -16.39
N ALA A 110 18.15 -29.88 -15.07
CA ALA A 110 19.30 -30.33 -14.27
C ALA A 110 19.25 -31.85 -14.02
N MET A 111 19.80 -32.63 -14.96
CA MET A 111 19.62 -34.08 -14.98
C MET A 111 20.15 -34.81 -13.73
N ARG A 112 21.20 -34.30 -13.08
CA ARG A 112 21.69 -34.85 -11.80
C ARG A 112 20.62 -34.80 -10.71
N LEU A 113 19.82 -33.75 -10.66
CA LEU A 113 18.76 -33.58 -9.66
C LEU A 113 17.46 -34.29 -10.09
N LEU A 114 17.12 -34.24 -11.38
CA LEU A 114 15.95 -34.95 -11.93
C LEU A 114 16.06 -36.47 -11.77
N ALA A 115 17.26 -37.03 -11.86
CA ALA A 115 17.51 -38.44 -11.60
C ALA A 115 17.13 -38.86 -10.15
N LEU A 116 17.24 -37.94 -9.18
CA LEU A 116 16.81 -38.20 -7.79
C LEU A 116 15.29 -38.32 -7.64
N LEU A 117 14.54 -37.87 -8.64
CA LEU A 117 13.08 -37.94 -8.73
C LEU A 117 12.60 -39.06 -9.69
N GLY A 118 13.51 -39.93 -10.13
CA GLY A 118 13.18 -41.03 -11.05
C GLY A 118 12.97 -40.60 -12.50
N ILE A 119 13.46 -39.42 -12.91
CA ILE A 119 13.28 -38.88 -14.26
C ILE A 119 14.56 -39.12 -15.08
N GLU A 120 14.42 -39.74 -16.26
CA GLU A 120 15.54 -40.03 -17.17
C GLU A 120 15.77 -38.93 -18.21
N SER A 121 14.71 -38.25 -18.65
CA SER A 121 14.79 -37.17 -19.63
C SER A 121 13.62 -36.20 -19.49
N VAL A 122 13.83 -34.97 -19.95
CA VAL A 122 12.82 -33.90 -19.97
C VAL A 122 12.82 -33.16 -21.32
N PRO A 123 12.40 -33.79 -22.44
CA PRO A 123 12.32 -33.12 -23.74
C PRO A 123 11.54 -31.79 -23.66
N TYR A 124 12.12 -30.76 -24.27
CA TYR A 124 11.44 -29.47 -24.45
C TYR A 124 10.42 -29.60 -25.58
N ILE A 125 9.20 -29.13 -25.31
CA ILE A 125 8.13 -29.03 -26.31
C ILE A 125 7.68 -27.57 -26.35
N GLY A 126 7.75 -26.96 -27.53
CA GLY A 126 7.40 -25.56 -27.74
C GLY A 126 5.97 -25.36 -28.27
N ALA A 127 5.58 -24.10 -28.42
CA ALA A 127 4.22 -23.70 -28.80
C ALA A 127 3.73 -24.28 -30.14
N LYS A 128 4.64 -24.65 -31.04
CA LYS A 128 4.29 -25.27 -32.33
C LYS A 128 3.76 -26.70 -32.18
N ASP A 129 4.29 -27.43 -31.19
CA ASP A 129 4.04 -28.86 -30.98
C ASP A 129 3.16 -29.11 -29.73
N LEU A 130 2.70 -28.04 -29.10
CA LEU A 130 1.80 -28.04 -27.96
C LEU A 130 0.40 -27.55 -28.35
N PRO A 131 -0.66 -28.30 -27.99
CA PRO A 131 -2.01 -27.74 -28.04
C PRO A 131 -2.12 -26.57 -27.05
N SER A 132 -3.14 -25.73 -27.22
CA SER A 132 -3.42 -24.66 -26.26
C SER A 132 -3.80 -25.26 -24.90
N LEU A 133 -2.93 -25.07 -23.90
CA LEU A 133 -3.11 -25.62 -22.56
C LEU A 133 -3.92 -24.67 -21.67
N ARG A 134 -4.81 -25.25 -20.86
CA ARG A 134 -5.64 -24.56 -19.86
C ARG A 134 -5.11 -24.73 -18.43
N GLY A 135 -4.53 -25.89 -18.12
CA GLY A 135 -4.10 -26.19 -16.76
C GLY A 135 -3.71 -27.65 -16.57
N ILE A 136 -3.49 -28.04 -15.31
CA ILE A 136 -3.00 -29.36 -14.92
C ILE A 136 -4.06 -30.05 -14.07
N ARG A 137 -4.50 -31.24 -14.48
CA ARG A 137 -5.36 -32.10 -13.67
C ARG A 137 -4.49 -33.02 -12.83
N PHE A 138 -4.71 -33.06 -11.53
CA PHE A 138 -3.96 -33.94 -10.62
C PHE A 138 -4.70 -35.24 -10.36
N ASP A 139 -3.93 -36.32 -10.26
CA ASP A 139 -4.41 -37.59 -9.73
C ASP A 139 -4.48 -37.50 -8.20
N ARG A 140 -5.71 -37.47 -7.66
CA ARG A 140 -5.98 -37.31 -6.23
C ARG A 140 -5.82 -38.61 -5.43
N ASP A 141 -5.66 -39.75 -6.09
CA ASP A 141 -5.29 -41.00 -5.44
C ASP A 141 -3.78 -41.01 -5.12
N ILE A 142 -2.97 -40.34 -5.95
CA ILE A 142 -1.51 -40.21 -5.78
C ILE A 142 -1.16 -39.00 -4.91
N LEU A 143 -1.74 -37.82 -5.17
CA LEU A 143 -1.57 -36.61 -4.36
C LEU A 143 -2.92 -36.18 -3.78
N PRO A 144 -3.30 -36.75 -2.62
CA PRO A 144 -4.52 -36.38 -1.94
C PRO A 144 -4.58 -34.87 -1.70
N GLN A 145 -5.79 -34.31 -1.79
CA GLN A 145 -6.08 -32.88 -1.55
C GLN A 145 -5.57 -31.90 -2.60
N ALA A 146 -4.89 -32.34 -3.67
CA ALA A 146 -4.61 -31.50 -4.83
C ALA A 146 -5.92 -30.94 -5.43
N PRO A 147 -5.89 -29.73 -6.04
CA PRO A 147 -7.03 -29.22 -6.78
C PRO A 147 -7.37 -30.16 -7.94
N GLU A 148 -8.64 -30.23 -8.32
CA GLU A 148 -9.05 -30.98 -9.51
C GLU A 148 -8.35 -30.46 -10.77
N LEU A 149 -8.23 -29.14 -10.89
CA LEU A 149 -7.51 -28.46 -11.97
C LEU A 149 -6.72 -27.30 -11.38
N LEU A 150 -5.40 -27.29 -11.57
CA LEU A 150 -4.56 -26.11 -11.41
C LEU A 150 -4.61 -25.31 -12.71
N VAL A 151 -5.34 -24.21 -12.71
CA VAL A 151 -5.51 -23.36 -13.90
C VAL A 151 -4.21 -22.62 -14.17
N GLN A 152 -3.56 -22.94 -15.29
CA GLN A 152 -2.47 -22.16 -15.84
C GLN A 152 -2.28 -22.45 -17.33
N ALA A 153 -2.17 -21.39 -18.13
CA ALA A 153 -1.83 -21.46 -19.53
C ALA A 153 -0.30 -21.54 -19.72
N SER A 154 0.16 -22.55 -20.46
CA SER A 154 1.57 -22.78 -20.77
C SER A 154 1.75 -22.97 -22.27
N HIS A 155 2.75 -22.30 -22.84
CA HIS A 155 3.08 -22.36 -24.27
C HIS A 155 4.33 -23.20 -24.56
N ASN A 156 4.98 -23.70 -23.52
CA ASN A 156 6.10 -24.62 -23.60
C ASN A 156 6.10 -25.51 -22.34
N ILE A 157 6.68 -26.70 -22.44
CA ILE A 157 6.87 -27.61 -21.31
C ILE A 157 8.20 -28.38 -21.45
N MET A 158 8.71 -28.87 -20.32
CA MET A 158 9.80 -29.85 -20.23
C MET A 158 9.19 -31.18 -19.76
N GLU A 159 8.72 -31.98 -20.72
CA GLU A 159 7.89 -33.15 -20.46
C GLU A 159 8.71 -34.31 -19.84
N PRO A 160 8.36 -34.83 -18.66
CA PRO A 160 9.16 -35.85 -17.99
C PRO A 160 8.96 -37.26 -18.56
N THR A 161 10.08 -37.95 -18.79
CA THR A 161 10.11 -39.41 -18.99
C THR A 161 10.68 -40.06 -17.74
N LEU A 162 9.96 -41.05 -17.20
CA LEU A 162 10.35 -41.76 -15.98
C LEU A 162 11.28 -42.93 -16.30
N LYS A 163 12.32 -43.08 -15.49
CA LYS A 163 13.19 -44.25 -15.50
C LYS A 163 12.41 -45.46 -14.98
N VAL A 164 12.45 -46.57 -15.72
CA VAL A 164 11.84 -47.84 -15.28
C VAL A 164 12.44 -48.26 -13.94
N GLY A 165 11.58 -48.51 -12.94
CA GLY A 165 12.00 -48.84 -11.57
C GLY A 165 12.57 -47.65 -10.77
N GLY A 166 12.52 -46.43 -11.31
CA GLY A 166 13.05 -45.22 -10.67
C GLY A 166 12.17 -44.60 -9.59
N GLY A 167 11.07 -45.25 -9.21
CA GLY A 167 10.19 -44.83 -8.10
C GLY A 167 9.30 -43.60 -8.34
N GLY A 168 9.45 -42.91 -9.47
CA GLY A 168 8.64 -41.74 -9.82
C GLY A 168 7.26 -42.14 -10.33
N GLN A 169 6.24 -41.32 -10.04
CA GLN A 169 4.87 -41.51 -10.53
C GLN A 169 4.37 -40.24 -11.21
N ILE A 170 3.73 -40.37 -12.37
CA ILE A 170 3.05 -39.24 -13.01
C ILE A 170 1.82 -38.91 -12.16
N VAL A 171 1.77 -37.69 -11.64
CA VAL A 171 0.72 -37.22 -10.72
C VAL A 171 -0.14 -36.13 -11.33
N GLY A 172 0.26 -35.59 -12.48
CA GLY A 172 -0.50 -34.55 -13.18
C GLY A 172 -0.40 -34.66 -14.68
N GLU A 173 -1.50 -34.32 -15.35
CA GLU A 173 -1.63 -34.29 -16.80
C GLU A 173 -2.10 -32.92 -17.27
N TRP A 174 -1.56 -32.46 -18.40
CA TRP A 174 -2.00 -31.21 -19.01
C TRP A 174 -3.36 -31.35 -19.69
N ILE A 175 -4.19 -30.32 -19.52
CA ILE A 175 -5.55 -30.23 -20.07
C ILE A 175 -5.58 -29.12 -21.12
N GLY A 176 -6.20 -29.39 -22.27
CA GLY A 176 -6.42 -28.44 -23.34
C GLY A 176 -7.49 -27.40 -23.01
N GLN A 177 -7.58 -26.34 -23.82
CA GLN A 177 -8.63 -25.32 -23.71
C GLN A 177 -10.05 -25.88 -23.87
N ASP A 178 -10.20 -26.99 -24.58
CA ASP A 178 -11.46 -27.73 -24.74
C ASP A 178 -11.86 -28.55 -23.48
N GLY A 179 -11.03 -28.53 -22.44
CA GLY A 179 -11.24 -29.28 -21.20
C GLY A 179 -10.83 -30.76 -21.27
N LYS A 180 -10.31 -31.24 -22.41
CA LYS A 180 -9.88 -32.63 -22.58
C LYS A 180 -8.40 -32.81 -22.21
N ALA A 181 -8.01 -34.05 -21.96
CA ALA A 181 -6.61 -34.42 -21.76
C ALA A 181 -5.80 -34.05 -23.01
N ALA A 182 -4.69 -33.32 -22.81
CA ALA A 182 -3.75 -33.01 -23.88
C ALA A 182 -2.79 -34.17 -24.17
N ASN A 183 -2.91 -35.30 -23.43
CA ASN A 183 -2.00 -36.44 -23.46
C ASN A 183 -0.54 -36.04 -23.24
N ARG A 184 -0.31 -35.03 -22.37
CA ARG A 184 1.03 -34.54 -21.99
C ARG A 184 1.23 -34.64 -20.49
N ARG A 185 2.39 -35.13 -20.08
CA ARG A 185 2.73 -35.32 -18.66
C ARG A 185 3.12 -33.99 -18.03
N ALA A 186 2.45 -33.64 -16.95
CA ALA A 186 2.62 -32.34 -16.32
C ALA A 186 3.49 -32.37 -15.07
N ALA A 187 3.32 -33.38 -14.21
CA ALA A 187 3.97 -33.44 -12.90
C ALA A 187 4.39 -34.85 -12.50
N VAL A 188 5.47 -34.95 -11.73
CA VAL A 188 5.99 -36.20 -11.14
C VAL A 188 6.04 -36.08 -9.63
N LEU A 189 5.58 -37.11 -8.93
CA LEU A 189 5.77 -37.30 -7.50
C LEU A 189 6.75 -38.46 -7.25
N HIS A 190 7.70 -38.26 -6.34
CA HIS A 190 8.70 -39.24 -5.93
C HIS A 190 8.91 -39.13 -4.41
N PRO A 191 9.31 -40.20 -3.68
CA PRO A 191 9.63 -40.10 -2.25
C PRO A 191 10.67 -39.02 -1.87
N ASN A 192 11.55 -38.66 -2.80
CA ASN A 192 12.55 -37.60 -2.65
C ASN A 192 12.03 -36.19 -3.00
N GLY A 193 10.87 -36.06 -3.65
CA GLY A 193 10.44 -34.76 -4.13
C GLY A 193 9.41 -34.72 -5.24
N PHE A 194 9.28 -33.54 -5.85
CA PHE A 194 8.27 -33.21 -6.84
C PHE A 194 8.89 -32.50 -8.05
N TYR A 195 8.34 -32.74 -9.24
CA TYR A 195 8.70 -32.04 -10.46
C TYR A 195 7.46 -31.51 -11.18
N LEU A 196 7.52 -30.26 -11.64
CA LEU A 196 6.55 -29.67 -12.56
C LEU A 196 7.23 -29.37 -13.90
N SER A 197 6.62 -29.83 -14.99
CA SER A 197 7.09 -29.64 -16.38
C SER A 197 7.04 -28.19 -16.86
N HIS A 198 6.55 -27.26 -16.05
CA HIS A 198 6.55 -25.82 -16.30
C HIS A 198 6.71 -25.05 -14.98
N VAL A 199 6.95 -23.74 -15.07
CA VAL A 199 6.97 -22.85 -13.90
C VAL A 199 5.58 -22.73 -13.30
N TYR A 200 5.52 -22.45 -12.00
CA TYR A 200 4.26 -22.16 -11.29
C TYR A 200 3.84 -20.71 -11.57
N LEU A 201 2.64 -20.52 -12.14
CA LEU A 201 2.17 -19.20 -12.59
C LEU A 201 1.18 -18.50 -11.65
N ASP A 202 0.57 -19.22 -10.70
CA ASP A 202 -0.46 -18.69 -9.78
C ASP A 202 -1.58 -17.91 -10.52
N GLN A 203 -1.98 -18.37 -11.72
CA GLN A 203 -3.00 -17.69 -12.53
C GLN A 203 -4.41 -17.81 -11.93
N ASP A 204 -4.65 -18.86 -11.14
CA ASP A 204 -5.80 -18.97 -10.24
C ASP A 204 -5.31 -19.15 -8.80
N ALA A 205 -5.55 -18.14 -7.98
CA ALA A 205 -5.12 -18.08 -6.59
C ALA A 205 -5.69 -19.24 -5.75
N ARG A 206 -6.91 -19.69 -6.06
CA ARG A 206 -7.60 -20.73 -5.28
C ARG A 206 -6.98 -22.09 -5.54
N SER A 207 -6.93 -22.54 -6.79
CA SER A 207 -6.30 -23.82 -7.13
C SER A 207 -4.79 -23.79 -6.86
N GLY A 208 -4.13 -22.65 -7.07
CA GLY A 208 -2.72 -22.44 -6.73
C GLY A 208 -2.42 -22.64 -5.25
N GLY A 209 -3.20 -22.03 -4.37
CA GLY A 209 -3.09 -22.23 -2.92
C GLY A 209 -3.35 -23.66 -2.50
N ARG A 210 -4.40 -24.30 -3.03
CA ARG A 210 -4.71 -25.70 -2.73
C ARG A 210 -3.61 -26.65 -3.20
N PHE A 211 -3.03 -26.40 -4.37
CA PHE A 211 -1.91 -27.15 -4.90
C PHE A 211 -0.70 -27.09 -3.97
N LEU A 212 -0.29 -25.89 -3.53
CA LEU A 212 0.84 -25.77 -2.61
C LEU A 212 0.56 -26.37 -1.24
N GLN A 213 -0.66 -26.26 -0.71
CA GLN A 213 -1.05 -26.95 0.54
C GLN A 213 -0.95 -28.47 0.40
N ALA A 214 -1.46 -29.04 -0.70
CA ALA A 214 -1.38 -30.48 -0.95
C ALA A 214 0.06 -30.96 -1.12
N LEU A 215 0.85 -30.25 -1.93
CA LEU A 215 2.26 -30.56 -2.17
C LEU A 215 3.08 -30.50 -0.88
N LEU A 216 2.99 -29.39 -0.15
CA LEU A 216 3.76 -29.21 1.07
C LEU A 216 3.26 -30.11 2.19
N GLY A 217 1.95 -30.28 2.34
CA GLY A 217 1.36 -31.17 3.33
C GLY A 217 1.63 -32.65 3.07
N HIS A 218 1.94 -33.04 1.82
CA HIS A 218 2.40 -34.39 1.49
C HIS A 218 3.81 -34.65 2.04
N PHE A 219 4.74 -33.71 1.84
CA PHE A 219 6.13 -33.86 2.28
C PHE A 219 6.39 -33.46 3.73
N LEU A 220 5.58 -32.54 4.25
CA LEU A 220 5.68 -31.92 5.59
C LEU A 220 4.31 -32.01 6.28
N PRO A 221 3.85 -33.20 6.71
CA PRO A 221 2.52 -33.39 7.28
C PRO A 221 2.25 -32.56 8.54
N GLU A 222 3.28 -32.14 9.25
CA GLU A 222 3.22 -31.23 10.41
C GLU A 222 2.71 -29.83 10.06
N LEU A 223 2.65 -29.44 8.78
CA LEU A 223 2.06 -28.18 8.34
C LEU A 223 0.53 -28.23 8.36
N TRP A 224 -0.10 -29.40 8.24
CA TRP A 224 -1.56 -29.51 8.16
C TRP A 224 -2.31 -28.91 9.36
N PRO A 225 -1.94 -29.19 10.63
CA PRO A 225 -2.57 -28.55 11.78
C PRO A 225 -2.48 -27.03 11.75
N VAL A 226 -1.35 -26.49 11.26
CA VAL A 226 -1.08 -25.05 11.19
C VAL A 226 -1.98 -24.39 10.17
N LEU A 227 -2.03 -24.97 8.97
CA LEU A 227 -2.82 -24.48 7.85
C LEU A 227 -4.31 -24.52 8.19
N ALA A 228 -4.78 -25.61 8.80
CA ALA A 228 -6.17 -25.76 9.21
C ALA A 228 -6.56 -24.78 10.32
N THR A 229 -5.77 -24.68 11.40
CA THR A 229 -6.02 -23.72 12.49
C THR A 229 -6.06 -22.29 11.99
N ARG A 230 -5.08 -21.87 11.18
CA ARG A 230 -5.05 -20.50 10.65
C ARG A 230 -6.22 -20.21 9.72
N LYS A 231 -6.59 -21.16 8.86
CA LYS A 231 -7.73 -20.97 7.96
C LYS A 231 -9.02 -20.83 8.76
N LEU A 232 -9.20 -21.62 9.82
CA LEU A 232 -10.32 -21.53 10.74
C LEU A 232 -10.35 -20.18 11.48
N GLU A 233 -9.20 -19.71 11.97
CA GLU A 233 -9.07 -18.42 12.66
C GLU A 233 -9.29 -17.21 11.74
N SER A 234 -9.04 -17.37 10.44
CA SER A 234 -9.29 -16.32 9.43
C SER A 234 -10.77 -16.06 9.15
N ILE A 235 -11.69 -16.93 9.61
CA ILE A 235 -13.13 -16.77 9.36
C ILE A 235 -13.64 -15.49 10.05
N GLY A 236 -14.20 -14.59 9.24
CA GLY A 236 -14.69 -13.30 9.70
C GLY A 236 -13.64 -12.19 9.71
N GLN A 237 -12.39 -12.48 9.34
CA GLN A 237 -11.38 -11.45 9.09
C GLN A 237 -11.63 -10.78 7.73
N ILE A 238 -12.48 -9.75 7.71
CA ILE A 238 -13.00 -9.12 6.49
C ILE A 238 -13.09 -7.61 6.70
N ALA A 239 -12.65 -6.80 5.73
CA ALA A 239 -12.76 -5.33 5.77
C ALA A 239 -12.23 -4.67 7.07
N GLY A 240 -11.11 -5.16 7.61
CA GLY A 240 -10.53 -4.68 8.86
C GLY A 240 -11.21 -5.21 10.13
N MET A 241 -12.24 -6.04 10.02
CA MET A 241 -12.73 -6.85 11.13
C MET A 241 -11.74 -7.98 11.42
N GLU A 242 -11.62 -8.34 12.69
CA GLU A 242 -10.69 -9.34 13.21
C GLU A 242 -11.40 -10.66 13.57
N SER A 243 -12.73 -10.68 13.56
CA SER A 243 -13.51 -11.86 13.96
C SER A 243 -14.93 -11.92 13.41
N LEU A 244 -15.49 -13.13 13.40
CA LEU A 244 -16.91 -13.37 13.10
C LEU A 244 -17.88 -12.67 14.07
N GLN A 245 -17.42 -12.34 15.29
CA GLN A 245 -18.19 -11.60 16.27
C GLN A 245 -18.43 -10.15 15.82
N GLN A 246 -17.39 -9.48 15.29
CA GLN A 246 -17.54 -8.12 14.74
C GLN A 246 -18.46 -8.12 13.52
N LEU A 247 -18.38 -9.15 12.66
CA LEU A 247 -19.35 -9.31 11.57
C LEU A 247 -20.77 -9.52 12.09
N THR A 248 -20.95 -10.28 13.18
CA THR A 248 -22.25 -10.46 13.82
C THR A 248 -22.86 -9.14 14.27
N GLU A 249 -22.07 -8.29 14.93
CA GLU A 249 -22.49 -6.97 15.37
C GLU A 249 -22.88 -6.07 14.19
N ARG A 250 -22.11 -6.12 13.10
CA ARG A 250 -22.45 -5.43 11.86
C ARG A 250 -23.76 -5.93 11.27
N VAL A 251 -23.92 -7.23 11.02
CA VAL A 251 -25.14 -7.82 10.44
C VAL A 251 -26.36 -7.47 11.28
N ARG A 252 -26.24 -7.50 12.61
CA ARG A 252 -27.31 -7.10 13.53
C ARG A 252 -27.72 -5.63 13.35
N LYS A 253 -26.79 -4.71 13.08
CA LYS A 253 -27.08 -3.28 12.85
C LYS A 253 -27.91 -3.04 11.58
N PHE A 254 -27.81 -3.91 10.58
CA PHE A 254 -28.53 -3.76 9.30
C PHE A 254 -29.90 -4.46 9.28
N GLU A 255 -30.16 -5.38 10.21
CA GLU A 255 -31.44 -6.10 10.35
C GLU A 255 -31.92 -6.81 9.06
N LEU A 256 -30.98 -7.33 8.26
CA LEU A 256 -31.28 -8.02 6.99
C LEU A 256 -31.44 -9.54 7.19
N PRO A 257 -32.61 -10.15 6.90
CA PRO A 257 -32.81 -11.59 7.08
C PRO A 257 -31.85 -12.47 6.26
N ALA A 258 -31.58 -12.09 5.00
CA ALA A 258 -30.65 -12.83 4.13
C ALA A 258 -29.21 -12.82 4.66
N ALA A 259 -28.75 -11.68 5.18
CA ALA A 259 -27.42 -11.57 5.78
C ALA A 259 -27.31 -12.41 7.07
N ASN A 260 -28.36 -12.43 7.89
CA ASN A 260 -28.43 -13.30 9.08
C ASN A 260 -28.36 -14.79 8.69
N ALA A 261 -29.09 -15.22 7.66
CA ALA A 261 -29.06 -16.60 7.18
C ALA A 261 -27.65 -17.03 6.71
N GLN A 262 -26.95 -16.15 5.98
CA GLN A 262 -25.56 -16.42 5.56
C GLN A 262 -24.58 -16.43 6.74
N LEU A 263 -24.78 -15.55 7.73
CA LEU A 263 -23.99 -15.55 8.97
C LEU A 263 -24.19 -16.84 9.77
N ASP A 264 -25.42 -17.33 9.89
CA ASP A 264 -25.72 -18.58 10.58
C ASP A 264 -25.13 -19.79 9.83
N ARG A 265 -25.20 -19.79 8.50
CA ARG A 265 -24.49 -20.77 7.66
C ARG A 265 -22.99 -20.72 7.91
N ALA A 266 -22.38 -19.54 7.97
CA ALA A 266 -20.95 -19.39 8.26
C ALA A 266 -20.58 -19.98 9.63
N ARG A 267 -21.41 -19.79 10.65
CA ARG A 267 -21.21 -20.38 12.00
C ARG A 267 -21.29 -21.91 11.95
N GLN A 268 -22.31 -22.47 11.30
CA GLN A 268 -22.46 -23.92 11.16
C GLN A 268 -21.25 -24.56 10.45
N LEU A 269 -20.79 -23.96 9.35
CA LEU A 269 -19.62 -24.41 8.61
C LEU A 269 -18.33 -24.28 9.44
N ARG A 270 -18.20 -23.19 10.22
CA ARG A 270 -17.09 -23.03 11.16
C ARG A 270 -17.08 -24.12 12.23
N ASP A 271 -18.24 -24.50 12.76
CA ASP A 271 -18.36 -25.56 13.76
C ASP A 271 -17.99 -26.94 13.15
N GLN A 272 -18.38 -27.19 11.90
CA GLN A 272 -17.93 -28.36 11.14
C GLN A 272 -16.40 -28.36 10.93
N ALA A 273 -15.83 -27.21 10.56
CA ALA A 273 -14.39 -27.04 10.40
C ALA A 273 -13.62 -27.28 11.70
N GLN A 274 -14.15 -26.79 12.83
CA GLN A 274 -13.57 -27.01 14.16
C GLN A 274 -13.66 -28.48 14.58
N SER A 275 -14.78 -29.15 14.29
CA SER A 275 -14.94 -30.59 14.55
C SER A 275 -13.95 -31.42 13.75
N ALA A 276 -13.80 -31.13 12.45
CA ALA A 276 -12.81 -31.78 11.59
C ALA A 276 -11.37 -31.53 12.09
N LEU A 277 -11.05 -30.32 12.54
CA LEU A 277 -9.76 -30.00 13.15
C LEU A 277 -9.48 -30.86 14.39
N ASN A 278 -10.46 -30.97 15.30
CA ASN A 278 -10.35 -31.79 16.51
C ASN A 278 -10.19 -33.29 16.20
N GLN A 279 -10.80 -33.75 15.10
CA GLN A 279 -10.66 -35.12 14.57
C GLN A 279 -9.39 -35.33 13.73
N ARG A 280 -8.51 -34.33 13.62
CA ARG A 280 -7.29 -34.33 12.79
C ARG A 280 -7.56 -34.52 11.29
N GLN A 281 -8.77 -34.21 10.83
CA GLN A 281 -9.17 -34.18 9.42
C GLN A 281 -8.85 -32.79 8.83
N TYR A 282 -7.57 -32.44 8.77
CA TYR A 282 -7.13 -31.07 8.50
C TYR A 282 -7.56 -30.53 7.13
N ALA A 283 -7.53 -31.35 6.08
CA ALA A 283 -7.96 -30.91 4.76
C ALA A 283 -9.46 -30.62 4.70
N ALA A 284 -10.29 -31.46 5.34
CA ALA A 284 -11.72 -31.20 5.49
C ALA A 284 -11.98 -29.94 6.34
N SER A 285 -11.17 -29.72 7.39
CA SER A 285 -11.24 -28.49 8.18
C SER A 285 -10.97 -27.23 7.34
N ILE A 286 -9.99 -27.28 6.44
CA ILE A 286 -9.69 -26.19 5.49
C ILE A 286 -10.87 -25.98 4.54
N ASP A 287 -11.43 -27.05 3.96
CA ASP A 287 -12.57 -26.98 3.04
C ASP A 287 -13.81 -26.35 3.68
N TRP A 288 -14.14 -26.78 4.90
CA TRP A 288 -15.23 -26.18 5.67
C TRP A 288 -14.95 -24.73 6.05
N SER A 289 -13.69 -24.41 6.37
CA SER A 289 -13.28 -23.03 6.69
C SER A 289 -13.37 -22.11 5.48
N GLU A 290 -13.05 -22.58 4.28
CA GLU A 290 -13.23 -21.83 3.02
C GLU A 290 -14.70 -21.54 2.74
N GLN A 291 -15.56 -22.53 2.92
CA GLN A 291 -17.01 -22.34 2.78
C GLN A 291 -17.56 -21.37 3.85
N ALA A 292 -17.09 -21.49 5.10
CA ALA A 292 -17.47 -20.58 6.18
C ALA A 292 -17.04 -19.14 5.89
N ALA A 293 -15.81 -18.94 5.40
CA ALA A 293 -15.31 -17.63 5.00
C ALA A 293 -16.08 -17.04 3.80
N ALA A 294 -16.47 -17.88 2.83
CA ALA A 294 -17.31 -17.45 1.71
C ALA A 294 -18.70 -16.99 2.18
N ALA A 295 -19.36 -17.77 3.04
CA ALA A 295 -20.66 -17.41 3.63
C ALA A 295 -20.57 -16.13 4.49
N ALA A 296 -19.50 -15.99 5.29
CA ALA A 296 -19.23 -14.77 6.06
C ALA A 296 -19.00 -13.55 5.14
N GLY A 297 -18.27 -13.74 4.04
CA GLY A 297 -18.04 -12.71 3.03
C GLY A 297 -19.33 -12.28 2.32
N GLU A 298 -20.21 -13.22 2.00
CA GLU A 298 -21.51 -12.92 1.42
C GLU A 298 -22.41 -12.15 2.41
N ALA A 299 -22.47 -12.58 3.67
CA ALA A 299 -23.16 -11.85 4.73
C ALA A 299 -22.62 -10.41 4.88
N PHE A 300 -21.30 -10.23 4.80
CA PHE A 300 -20.69 -8.90 4.80
C PHE A 300 -21.13 -8.07 3.59
N LEU A 301 -21.03 -8.59 2.37
CA LEU A 301 -21.39 -7.86 1.15
C LEU A 301 -22.87 -7.42 1.14
N MET A 302 -23.78 -8.24 1.70
CA MET A 302 -25.19 -7.88 1.85
C MET A 302 -25.40 -6.68 2.79
N THR A 303 -24.47 -6.45 3.72
CA THR A 303 -24.48 -5.27 4.61
C THR A 303 -23.76 -4.05 4.02
N CYS A 304 -23.37 -4.08 2.75
CA CYS A 304 -22.79 -2.94 2.04
C CYS A 304 -23.88 -2.30 1.16
N PRO A 305 -24.62 -1.30 1.65
CA PRO A 305 -25.74 -0.74 0.92
C PRO A 305 -25.28 -0.07 -0.37
N SER A 306 -26.07 -0.22 -1.42
CA SER A 306 -25.82 0.48 -2.67
C SER A 306 -26.07 1.99 -2.52
N ARG A 307 -25.22 2.81 -3.15
CA ARG A 307 -25.25 4.28 -3.05
C ARG A 307 -25.70 4.91 -4.36
N SER A 308 -26.63 5.86 -4.27
CA SER A 308 -27.08 6.69 -5.40
C SER A 308 -26.09 7.83 -5.69
N GLY A 309 -26.12 8.33 -6.92
CA GLY A 309 -25.22 9.36 -7.46
C GLY A 309 -23.77 9.10 -7.12
N GLU A 310 -23.35 7.88 -7.43
CA GLU A 310 -22.02 7.35 -7.24
C GLU A 310 -21.46 7.01 -8.62
N LEU A 311 -20.24 7.47 -8.92
CA LEU A 311 -19.54 6.98 -10.10
C LEU A 311 -19.05 5.55 -9.83
N ARG A 312 -19.39 4.65 -10.74
CA ARG A 312 -19.00 3.25 -10.76
C ARG A 312 -18.33 3.01 -12.11
N GLY A 313 -17.03 3.29 -12.15
CA GLY A 313 -16.24 3.33 -13.36
C GLY A 313 -15.34 2.12 -13.54
N ALA A 314 -14.95 1.82 -14.78
CA ALA A 314 -13.86 0.90 -15.07
C ALA A 314 -12.82 1.57 -15.97
N TRP A 315 -11.54 1.44 -15.60
CA TRP A 315 -10.43 1.76 -16.50
C TRP A 315 -10.13 0.57 -17.39
N PHE A 316 -9.82 0.84 -18.65
CA PHE A 316 -9.46 -0.23 -19.57
C PHE A 316 -8.34 0.15 -20.53
N HIS A 317 -7.26 -0.63 -20.49
CA HIS A 317 -6.04 -0.27 -21.21
C HIS A 317 -6.08 -0.54 -22.72
N THR A 318 -6.99 -1.40 -23.19
CA THR A 318 -7.07 -1.80 -24.60
C THR A 318 -8.26 -1.13 -25.31
N PRO A 319 -8.12 -0.77 -26.60
CA PRO A 319 -9.15 -0.08 -27.37
C PRO A 319 -10.22 -1.03 -27.97
N TYR A 320 -10.31 -2.31 -27.55
CA TYR A 320 -11.05 -3.34 -28.30
C TYR A 320 -12.20 -4.04 -27.55
N GLY A 321 -12.54 -3.62 -26.34
CA GLY A 321 -13.41 -4.45 -25.49
C GLY A 321 -12.65 -5.64 -24.86
N VAL A 322 -13.34 -6.33 -23.95
CA VAL A 322 -12.79 -7.44 -23.16
C VAL A 322 -12.48 -8.62 -24.08
N GLU A 323 -11.20 -8.86 -24.33
CA GLU A 323 -10.72 -10.03 -25.09
C GLU A 323 -11.43 -10.19 -26.46
N ASP A 324 -12.25 -11.24 -26.62
CA ASP A 324 -13.01 -11.58 -27.82
C ASP A 324 -14.43 -11.00 -27.83
N TRP A 325 -14.80 -10.19 -26.84
CA TRP A 325 -16.18 -9.71 -26.66
C TRP A 325 -16.57 -8.51 -27.53
N GLY A 326 -15.60 -7.72 -27.98
CA GLY A 326 -15.87 -6.40 -28.58
C GLY A 326 -16.50 -5.42 -27.58
N TRP A 327 -16.84 -4.20 -28.03
CA TRP A 327 -17.33 -3.16 -27.11
C TRP A 327 -18.77 -3.37 -26.66
N ASP A 328 -19.67 -3.82 -27.54
CA ASP A 328 -21.10 -3.98 -27.21
C ASP A 328 -21.31 -4.88 -25.99
N LYS A 329 -20.74 -6.09 -26.01
CA LYS A 329 -20.86 -7.04 -24.89
C LYS A 329 -20.11 -6.56 -23.65
N SER A 330 -18.98 -5.88 -23.82
CA SER A 330 -18.19 -5.34 -22.69
C SER A 330 -18.96 -4.27 -21.92
N ILE A 331 -19.52 -3.28 -22.63
CA ILE A 331 -20.29 -2.21 -22.01
C ILE A 331 -21.62 -2.73 -21.47
N LYS A 332 -22.28 -3.67 -22.16
CA LYS A 332 -23.48 -4.35 -21.65
C LYS A 332 -23.21 -4.99 -20.28
N ALA A 333 -22.11 -5.74 -20.16
CA ALA A 333 -21.75 -6.41 -18.91
C ALA A 333 -21.48 -5.42 -17.76
N LEU A 334 -20.88 -4.26 -18.05
CA LEU A 334 -20.75 -3.18 -17.07
C LEU A 334 -22.11 -2.64 -16.63
N ALA A 335 -22.96 -2.25 -17.59
CA ALA A 335 -24.26 -1.66 -17.32
C ALA A 335 -25.18 -2.60 -16.53
N GLU A 336 -25.24 -3.88 -16.90
CA GLU A 336 -26.06 -4.91 -16.22
C GLU A 336 -25.62 -5.15 -14.77
N ASN A 337 -24.37 -4.81 -14.42
CA ASN A 337 -23.85 -4.88 -13.05
C ASN A 337 -23.77 -3.51 -12.36
N GLY A 338 -24.47 -2.51 -12.90
CA GLY A 338 -24.66 -1.21 -12.28
C GLY A 338 -23.51 -0.22 -12.43
N PHE A 339 -22.56 -0.47 -13.35
CA PHE A 339 -21.51 0.50 -13.72
C PHE A 339 -22.07 1.54 -14.69
N ASN A 340 -21.59 2.78 -14.58
CA ASN A 340 -22.11 3.94 -15.30
C ASN A 340 -21.04 4.77 -16.00
N ALA A 341 -19.76 4.38 -15.92
CA ALA A 341 -18.69 5.02 -16.66
C ALA A 341 -17.61 4.03 -17.12
N ILE A 342 -16.99 4.31 -18.27
CA ILE A 342 -15.79 3.65 -18.78
C ILE A 342 -14.71 4.69 -19.08
N PHE A 343 -13.46 4.33 -18.79
CA PHE A 343 -12.27 5.12 -19.11
C PHE A 343 -11.36 4.31 -20.04
N PRO A 344 -11.67 4.22 -21.34
CA PRO A 344 -10.95 3.39 -22.28
C PRO A 344 -9.75 4.15 -22.89
N ASN A 345 -8.59 3.50 -22.94
CA ASN A 345 -7.41 4.07 -23.59
C ASN A 345 -7.52 3.97 -25.11
N PHE A 346 -7.49 5.12 -25.78
CA PHE A 346 -7.43 5.21 -27.25
C PHE A 346 -6.24 6.03 -27.75
N CYS A 347 -5.39 6.53 -26.86
CA CYS A 347 -4.39 7.53 -27.21
C CYS A 347 -3.15 7.40 -26.33
N TRP A 348 -1.98 7.29 -26.96
CA TRP A 348 -0.68 7.25 -26.28
C TRP A 348 0.12 8.52 -26.56
N GLY A 349 1.35 8.61 -26.05
CA GLY A 349 2.19 9.81 -26.22
C GLY A 349 2.35 10.25 -27.68
N TYR A 350 2.35 9.31 -28.63
CA TYR A 350 2.59 9.61 -30.05
C TYR A 350 1.81 8.75 -31.05
N VAL A 351 0.80 8.00 -30.60
CA VAL A 351 -0.05 7.19 -31.50
C VAL A 351 -1.50 7.18 -31.03
N ALA A 352 -2.43 7.20 -31.99
CA ALA A 352 -3.87 7.08 -31.76
C ALA A 352 -4.39 5.71 -32.23
N ASP A 353 -5.28 5.12 -31.44
CA ASP A 353 -6.05 3.91 -31.79
C ASP A 353 -7.44 4.26 -32.36
N TYR A 354 -7.55 5.45 -32.97
CA TYR A 354 -8.72 5.97 -33.70
C TYR A 354 -8.25 6.81 -34.91
N PRO A 355 -9.15 7.16 -35.86
CA PRO A 355 -8.83 8.04 -37.00
C PRO A 355 -8.45 9.48 -36.62
N SER A 356 -7.18 9.69 -36.24
CA SER A 356 -6.61 10.98 -35.83
C SER A 356 -5.99 11.75 -37.00
N ASP A 357 -6.19 13.07 -37.00
CA ASP A 357 -5.54 14.03 -37.90
C ASP A 357 -4.31 14.68 -37.24
N VAL A 358 -4.15 14.49 -35.92
CA VAL A 358 -3.05 15.08 -35.11
C VAL A 358 -1.94 14.08 -34.87
N LEU A 359 -2.28 12.83 -34.50
CA LEU A 359 -1.32 11.78 -34.19
C LEU A 359 -1.25 10.75 -35.33
N PRO A 360 -0.08 10.11 -35.53
CA PRO A 360 -0.01 8.88 -36.29
C PRO A 360 -1.02 7.85 -35.79
N MET A 361 -1.70 7.19 -36.72
CA MET A 361 -2.63 6.11 -36.38
C MET A 361 -1.87 4.80 -36.15
N HIS A 362 -2.30 4.03 -35.14
CA HIS A 362 -1.80 2.69 -34.93
C HIS A 362 -2.21 1.80 -36.13
N PRO A 363 -1.37 0.86 -36.60
CA PRO A 363 -1.68 0.02 -37.77
C PRO A 363 -3.01 -0.74 -37.67
N ASN A 364 -3.44 -1.05 -36.45
CA ASN A 364 -4.72 -1.72 -36.23
C ASN A 364 -5.95 -0.88 -36.59
N VAL A 365 -5.84 0.44 -36.70
CA VAL A 365 -6.96 1.29 -37.15
C VAL A 365 -7.32 0.96 -38.60
N ALA A 366 -6.32 0.69 -39.45
CA ALA A 366 -6.55 0.30 -40.84
C ALA A 366 -7.24 -1.06 -40.98
N THR A 367 -7.05 -1.97 -40.02
CA THR A 367 -7.60 -3.34 -40.06
C THR A 367 -8.87 -3.53 -39.25
N ARG A 368 -9.08 -2.73 -38.20
CA ARG A 368 -10.22 -2.85 -37.27
C ARG A 368 -11.20 -1.68 -37.34
N GLY A 369 -10.84 -0.58 -38.01
CA GLY A 369 -11.68 0.61 -38.11
C GLY A 369 -11.65 1.50 -36.86
N ASP A 370 -12.68 2.35 -36.74
CA ASP A 370 -12.83 3.30 -35.65
C ASP A 370 -13.46 2.64 -34.41
N MET A 371 -12.62 2.02 -33.59
CA MET A 371 -13.06 1.34 -32.37
C MET A 371 -13.50 2.31 -31.26
N LEU A 372 -13.13 3.60 -31.36
CA LEU A 372 -13.63 4.63 -30.45
C LEU A 372 -15.11 4.91 -30.74
N GLN A 373 -15.50 5.00 -32.01
CA GLN A 373 -16.89 5.14 -32.40
C GLN A 373 -17.73 3.92 -31.96
N GLU A 374 -17.21 2.70 -32.13
CA GLU A 374 -17.91 1.49 -31.65
C GLU A 374 -18.11 1.51 -30.11
N CYS A 375 -17.08 1.91 -29.36
CA CYS A 375 -17.18 2.07 -27.91
C CYS A 375 -18.22 3.11 -27.52
N LEU A 376 -18.22 4.27 -28.19
CA LEU A 376 -19.17 5.36 -27.96
C LEU A 376 -20.62 4.92 -28.25
N ASP A 377 -20.86 4.18 -29.33
CA ASP A 377 -22.20 3.70 -29.68
C ASP A 377 -22.71 2.66 -28.67
N ALA A 378 -21.84 1.77 -28.19
CA ALA A 378 -22.18 0.85 -27.10
C ALA A 378 -22.48 1.60 -25.80
N CYS A 379 -21.67 2.61 -25.44
CA CYS A 379 -21.86 3.47 -24.27
C CYS A 379 -23.24 4.15 -24.30
N ARG A 380 -23.61 4.73 -25.44
CA ARG A 380 -24.93 5.36 -25.65
C ARG A 380 -26.09 4.37 -25.54
N LYS A 381 -25.93 3.18 -26.14
CA LYS A 381 -26.94 2.12 -26.11
C LYS A 381 -27.27 1.67 -24.69
N TYR A 382 -26.28 1.65 -23.79
CA TYR A 382 -26.42 1.14 -22.42
C TYR A 382 -26.41 2.22 -21.34
N GLY A 383 -26.31 3.50 -21.68
CA GLY A 383 -26.31 4.62 -20.72
C GLY A 383 -25.07 4.66 -19.83
N VAL A 384 -23.90 4.35 -20.39
CA VAL A 384 -22.59 4.40 -19.72
C VAL A 384 -21.82 5.60 -20.27
N GLU A 385 -21.24 6.42 -19.41
CA GLU A 385 -20.39 7.54 -19.84
C GLU A 385 -19.05 7.06 -20.37
N ILE A 386 -18.56 7.71 -21.42
CA ILE A 386 -17.23 7.46 -21.98
C ILE A 386 -16.29 8.64 -21.72
N HIS A 387 -15.22 8.35 -20.96
CA HIS A 387 -14.16 9.29 -20.64
C HIS A 387 -12.86 8.83 -21.30
N VAL A 388 -12.54 9.36 -22.48
CA VAL A 388 -11.43 8.84 -23.29
C VAL A 388 -10.09 9.10 -22.59
N TRP A 389 -9.39 8.01 -22.27
CA TRP A 389 -8.11 8.01 -21.61
C TRP A 389 -6.98 8.21 -22.63
N LYS A 390 -6.10 9.19 -22.35
CA LYS A 390 -4.79 9.35 -22.99
C LYS A 390 -3.65 9.02 -22.02
N VAL A 391 -2.72 8.17 -22.45
CA VAL A 391 -1.40 8.04 -21.83
C VAL A 391 -0.54 9.20 -22.34
N ASN A 392 -0.37 10.23 -21.52
CA ASN A 392 0.41 11.43 -21.85
C ASN A 392 1.91 11.16 -21.78
N TRP A 393 2.66 11.76 -22.70
CA TRP A 393 4.13 11.73 -22.85
C TRP A 393 4.73 10.36 -23.14
N ASN A 394 4.28 9.30 -22.48
CA ASN A 394 4.78 7.95 -22.63
C ASN A 394 4.26 7.32 -23.94
N MET A 395 5.18 7.04 -24.87
CA MET A 395 4.86 6.34 -26.11
C MET A 395 4.52 4.86 -25.88
N GLY A 396 4.92 4.29 -24.73
CA GLY A 396 4.67 2.90 -24.37
C GLY A 396 5.27 1.89 -25.34
N SER A 397 4.93 0.62 -25.19
CA SER A 397 5.17 -0.41 -26.22
C SER A 397 4.20 -0.29 -27.40
N ARG A 398 3.07 0.39 -27.21
CA ARG A 398 1.98 0.53 -28.18
C ARG A 398 2.34 1.38 -29.39
N THR A 399 3.13 2.43 -29.23
CA THR A 399 3.67 3.18 -30.38
C THR A 399 4.62 2.28 -31.17
N PRO A 400 4.50 2.12 -32.50
CA PRO A 400 5.46 1.35 -33.29
C PRO A 400 6.93 1.77 -33.05
N GLU A 401 7.86 0.81 -33.07
CA GLU A 401 9.29 1.08 -32.76
C GLU A 401 9.87 2.16 -33.68
N GLU A 402 9.58 2.09 -34.98
CA GLU A 402 10.03 3.07 -35.98
C GLU A 402 9.59 4.51 -35.63
N LEU A 403 8.37 4.67 -35.11
CA LEU A 403 7.89 5.98 -34.67
C LEU A 403 8.57 6.44 -33.37
N ARG A 404 8.92 5.52 -32.46
CA ARG A 404 9.69 5.83 -31.26
C ARG A 404 11.11 6.27 -31.61
N GLU A 405 11.77 5.57 -32.52
CA GLU A 405 13.12 5.93 -32.99
C GLU A 405 13.11 7.29 -33.68
N LYS A 406 12.12 7.57 -34.53
CA LYS A 406 11.95 8.90 -35.14
C LYS A 406 11.88 10.03 -34.10
N MET A 407 11.17 9.83 -32.98
CA MET A 407 11.11 10.83 -31.90
C MET A 407 12.43 10.97 -31.14
N ARG A 408 13.16 9.87 -30.97
CA ARG A 408 14.49 9.86 -30.35
C ARG A 408 15.50 10.62 -31.20
N GLU A 409 15.59 10.31 -32.50
CA GLU A 409 16.48 10.96 -33.45
C GLU A 409 16.19 12.46 -33.58
N ALA A 410 14.92 12.84 -33.48
CA ALA A 410 14.50 14.24 -33.47
C ALA A 410 14.80 14.99 -32.15
N GLY A 411 15.41 14.33 -31.16
CA GLY A 411 15.68 14.92 -29.84
C GLY A 411 14.42 15.30 -29.07
N ARG A 412 13.29 14.63 -29.35
CA ARG A 412 11.98 14.92 -28.74
C ARG A 412 11.70 14.11 -27.49
N THR A 413 12.56 13.17 -27.13
CA THR A 413 12.41 12.31 -25.94
C THR A 413 13.19 12.83 -24.75
N GLN A 414 12.69 12.56 -23.54
CA GLN A 414 13.42 12.79 -22.30
C GLN A 414 14.65 11.89 -22.23
N MET A 415 15.70 12.34 -21.53
CA MET A 415 16.87 11.53 -21.19
C MET A 415 16.99 11.31 -19.68
N THR A 416 17.54 10.17 -19.28
CA THR A 416 17.88 9.90 -17.88
C THR A 416 19.07 10.76 -17.45
N VAL A 417 19.33 10.85 -16.15
CA VAL A 417 20.53 11.48 -15.57
C VAL A 417 21.84 10.90 -16.10
N LYS A 418 21.82 9.68 -16.66
CA LYS A 418 22.97 9.00 -17.29
C LYS A 418 23.11 9.33 -18.79
N GLY A 419 22.21 10.13 -19.35
CA GLY A 419 22.17 10.44 -20.78
C GLY A 419 21.49 9.37 -21.64
N GLU A 420 20.77 8.42 -21.04
CA GLU A 420 20.08 7.37 -21.80
C GLU A 420 18.69 7.88 -22.26
N PRO A 421 18.29 7.67 -23.52
CA PRO A 421 16.98 8.10 -24.00
C PRO A 421 15.87 7.26 -23.36
N THR A 422 14.75 7.91 -23.06
CA THR A 422 13.54 7.25 -22.55
C THR A 422 12.47 7.11 -23.64
N ARG A 423 11.35 6.45 -23.33
CA ARG A 423 10.17 6.37 -24.20
C ARG A 423 9.21 7.54 -24.02
N TYR A 424 9.56 8.53 -23.21
CA TYR A 424 8.68 9.66 -22.90
C TYR A 424 9.08 10.86 -23.74
N LEU A 425 8.08 11.54 -24.30
CA LEU A 425 8.26 12.85 -24.92
C LEU A 425 8.66 13.89 -23.86
N ALA A 426 9.54 14.81 -24.24
CA ALA A 426 10.05 15.88 -23.41
C ALA A 426 9.00 17.00 -23.22
N PRO A 427 8.46 17.25 -22.01
CA PRO A 427 7.33 18.17 -21.81
C PRO A 427 7.66 19.66 -21.99
N HIS A 428 8.94 20.02 -21.85
CA HIS A 428 9.40 21.40 -21.98
C HIS A 428 9.43 21.88 -23.44
N ARG A 429 9.44 20.94 -24.41
CA ARG A 429 9.48 21.29 -25.83
C ARG A 429 8.10 21.75 -26.31
N GLN A 430 8.09 22.86 -27.07
CA GLN A 430 6.84 23.44 -27.54
C GLN A 430 6.10 22.53 -28.54
N ASP A 431 6.82 21.85 -29.43
CA ASP A 431 6.26 20.91 -30.41
C ASP A 431 5.57 19.69 -29.76
N ASN A 432 6.15 19.13 -28.69
CA ASN A 432 5.54 18.06 -27.91
C ASN A 432 4.33 18.55 -27.13
N PHE A 433 4.41 19.75 -26.54
CA PHE A 433 3.30 20.34 -25.82
C PHE A 433 2.08 20.58 -26.72
N GLU A 434 2.29 21.16 -27.91
CA GLU A 434 1.23 21.41 -28.88
C GLU A 434 0.60 20.11 -29.34
N LEU A 435 1.43 19.10 -29.66
CA LEU A 435 0.94 17.78 -30.06
C LEU A 435 0.06 17.12 -28.97
N GLU A 436 0.52 17.11 -27.71
CA GLU A 436 -0.24 16.54 -26.60
C GLU A 436 -1.56 17.28 -26.35
N ARG A 437 -1.52 18.62 -26.37
CA ARG A 437 -2.71 19.47 -26.23
C ARG A 437 -3.69 19.18 -27.36
N ASP A 438 -3.23 19.26 -28.60
CA ASP A 438 -4.09 19.20 -29.77
C ASP A 438 -4.68 17.80 -29.98
N ALA A 439 -3.97 16.74 -29.62
CA ALA A 439 -4.49 15.38 -29.63
C ALA A 439 -5.65 15.19 -28.63
N MET A 440 -5.57 15.80 -27.45
CA MET A 440 -6.69 15.75 -26.49
C MET A 440 -7.86 16.64 -26.93
N LEU A 441 -7.59 17.82 -27.50
CA LEU A 441 -8.64 18.70 -28.01
C LEU A 441 -9.31 18.14 -29.27
N GLU A 442 -8.60 17.36 -30.08
CA GLU A 442 -9.18 16.65 -31.23
C GLU A 442 -10.31 15.72 -30.81
N LEU A 443 -10.10 14.91 -29.77
CA LEU A 443 -11.13 14.01 -29.23
C LEU A 443 -12.42 14.77 -28.90
N VAL A 444 -12.30 15.96 -28.29
CA VAL A 444 -13.43 16.81 -27.91
C VAL A 444 -14.19 17.35 -29.14
N ARG A 445 -13.47 17.65 -30.24
CA ARG A 445 -14.06 18.17 -31.48
C ARG A 445 -14.71 17.07 -32.33
N LYS A 446 -14.04 15.90 -32.43
CA LYS A 446 -14.46 14.81 -33.33
C LYS A 446 -15.56 13.95 -32.73
N TYR A 447 -15.50 13.68 -31.43
CA TYR A 447 -16.40 12.73 -30.79
C TYR A 447 -17.25 13.41 -29.71
N PRO A 448 -18.57 13.14 -29.68
CA PRO A 448 -19.46 13.58 -28.61
C PRO A 448 -19.34 12.67 -27.37
N ILE A 449 -18.12 12.56 -26.84
CA ILE A 449 -17.76 11.87 -25.59
C ILE A 449 -18.12 12.72 -24.37
N ASP A 450 -18.27 12.08 -23.20
CA ASP A 450 -18.60 12.74 -21.93
C ASP A 450 -17.38 13.40 -21.27
N GLY A 451 -16.18 12.88 -21.52
CA GLY A 451 -14.97 13.48 -20.98
C GLY A 451 -13.67 13.03 -21.64
N ILE A 452 -12.61 13.76 -21.31
CA ILE A 452 -11.21 13.40 -21.57
C ILE A 452 -10.50 13.14 -20.24
N HIS A 453 -9.62 12.14 -20.23
CA HIS A 453 -8.98 11.65 -19.02
C HIS A 453 -7.45 11.57 -19.20
N PHE A 454 -6.73 12.36 -18.40
CA PHE A 454 -5.27 12.31 -18.35
C PHE A 454 -4.79 11.07 -17.60
N ASP A 455 -3.75 10.42 -18.10
CA ASP A 455 -2.94 9.45 -17.36
C ASP A 455 -1.49 9.60 -17.79
N TYR A 456 -0.55 9.12 -16.97
CA TYR A 456 0.89 9.34 -17.18
C TYR A 456 1.26 10.82 -17.38
N ILE A 457 0.40 11.75 -16.96
CA ILE A 457 0.63 13.21 -16.93
C ILE A 457 1.66 13.54 -15.83
N ARG A 458 2.91 13.15 -16.09
CA ARG A 458 4.05 13.12 -15.17
C ARG A 458 5.36 12.80 -15.91
N TYR A 459 6.49 12.95 -15.23
CA TYR A 459 7.77 12.37 -15.65
C TYR A 459 7.87 10.89 -15.24
N PRO A 460 8.78 10.09 -15.84
CA PRO A 460 9.02 8.70 -15.44
C PRO A 460 9.42 8.55 -13.97
N ASP A 461 10.39 9.35 -13.53
CA ASP A 461 10.97 9.35 -12.17
C ASP A 461 11.78 10.65 -11.94
N SER A 462 12.46 10.76 -10.80
CA SER A 462 13.24 11.95 -10.41
C SER A 462 14.53 12.11 -11.20
N GLY A 463 14.98 11.04 -11.88
CA GLY A 463 16.14 10.95 -12.75
C GLY A 463 15.87 11.31 -14.21
N CYS A 464 14.70 11.89 -14.53
CA CYS A 464 14.33 12.38 -15.87
C CYS A 464 13.65 13.76 -15.76
N ASP A 465 13.71 14.66 -16.71
CA ASP A 465 14.47 14.68 -17.96
C ASP A 465 15.81 15.39 -17.73
N PHE A 466 16.92 14.89 -18.26
CA PHE A 466 18.24 15.55 -18.20
C PHE A 466 18.88 15.73 -19.58
N SER A 467 18.04 15.76 -20.63
CA SER A 467 18.47 16.03 -22.00
C SER A 467 19.12 17.41 -22.16
N PRO A 468 19.94 17.62 -23.21
CA PRO A 468 20.48 18.95 -23.53
C PRO A 468 19.40 20.02 -23.67
N GLY A 469 18.26 19.69 -24.29
CA GLY A 469 17.11 20.60 -24.41
C GLY A 469 16.51 21.00 -23.06
N ALA A 470 16.44 20.06 -22.10
CA ALA A 470 15.97 20.35 -20.75
C ALA A 470 16.92 21.30 -20.02
N ARG A 471 18.24 21.12 -20.19
CA ARG A 471 19.24 22.06 -19.65
C ARG A 471 19.02 23.47 -20.20
N GLU A 472 18.95 23.61 -21.51
CA GLU A 472 18.79 24.91 -22.16
C GLU A 472 17.51 25.61 -21.72
N ALA A 473 16.39 24.88 -21.69
CA ALA A 473 15.09 25.41 -21.27
C ALA A 473 15.09 25.81 -19.79
N PHE A 474 15.73 25.03 -18.92
CA PHE A 474 15.83 25.36 -17.50
C PHE A 474 16.76 26.54 -17.24
N GLU A 475 17.93 26.61 -17.90
CA GLU A 475 18.85 27.74 -17.78
C GLU A 475 18.21 29.06 -18.24
N ALA A 476 17.33 29.01 -19.26
CA ALA A 476 16.56 30.16 -19.71
C ALA A 476 15.58 30.67 -18.64
N VAL A 477 14.89 29.77 -17.93
CA VAL A 477 13.99 30.12 -16.82
C VAL A 477 14.77 30.57 -15.59
N LEU A 478 15.91 29.94 -15.32
CA LEU A 478 16.79 30.25 -14.19
C LEU A 478 17.51 31.59 -14.37
N GLY A 479 17.65 32.07 -15.61
CA GLY A 479 18.36 33.31 -15.96
C GLY A 479 19.88 33.21 -15.85
N ARG A 480 20.43 32.01 -15.65
CA ARG A 480 21.88 31.74 -15.59
C ARG A 480 22.19 30.29 -15.99
N LYS A 481 23.45 30.05 -16.34
CA LYS A 481 23.95 28.70 -16.63
C LYS A 481 24.01 27.84 -15.36
N VAL A 482 23.74 26.55 -15.53
CA VAL A 482 23.99 25.54 -14.49
C VAL A 482 25.46 25.13 -14.59
N GLU A 483 26.16 25.16 -13.45
CA GLU A 483 27.60 24.90 -13.38
C GLU A 483 27.91 23.42 -13.61
N GLU A 484 27.32 22.53 -12.79
CA GLU A 484 27.52 21.08 -12.88
C GLU A 484 26.25 20.37 -13.34
N TRP A 485 25.97 20.36 -14.64
CA TRP A 485 24.86 19.58 -15.20
C TRP A 485 25.24 18.10 -15.38
N PRO A 486 24.37 17.12 -15.01
CA PRO A 486 23.06 17.25 -14.37
C PRO A 486 23.11 17.27 -12.82
N LYS A 487 24.29 17.11 -12.22
CA LYS A 487 24.52 16.92 -10.78
C LYS A 487 23.82 17.96 -9.90
N ASP A 488 23.88 19.23 -10.28
CA ASP A 488 23.26 20.32 -9.53
C ASP A 488 21.73 20.22 -9.47
N CYS A 489 21.10 19.63 -10.49
CA CYS A 489 19.64 19.50 -10.63
C CYS A 489 19.11 18.11 -10.24
N ALA A 490 20.00 17.11 -10.22
CA ALA A 490 19.70 15.74 -9.81
C ALA A 490 19.38 15.63 -8.31
N TRP A 491 18.96 14.45 -7.88
CA TRP A 491 18.68 14.20 -6.45
C TRP A 491 19.90 14.52 -5.58
N GLY A 492 19.71 15.32 -4.53
CA GLY A 492 20.78 15.82 -3.66
C GLY A 492 21.58 17.02 -4.21
N GLY A 493 21.27 17.49 -5.43
CA GLY A 493 21.91 18.65 -6.04
C GLY A 493 21.41 19.99 -5.49
N LYS A 494 22.27 21.03 -5.56
CA LYS A 494 22.02 22.37 -5.00
C LYS A 494 20.86 23.14 -5.65
N LEU A 495 20.46 22.79 -6.88
CA LEU A 495 19.35 23.38 -7.66
C LEU A 495 18.15 22.42 -7.80
N ARG A 496 18.13 21.29 -7.07
CA ARG A 496 17.09 20.26 -7.20
C ARG A 496 15.68 20.83 -7.00
N LYS A 497 15.51 21.73 -6.03
CA LYS A 497 14.20 22.29 -5.69
C LYS A 497 13.64 23.15 -6.83
N GLU A 498 14.45 24.06 -7.36
CA GLU A 498 14.13 24.93 -8.49
C GLU A 498 13.89 24.11 -9.75
N TYR A 499 14.74 23.11 -10.02
CA TYR A 499 14.57 22.23 -11.16
C TYR A 499 13.27 21.45 -11.09
N ASN A 500 12.92 20.93 -9.91
CA ASN A 500 11.69 20.18 -9.74
C ASN A 500 10.43 21.06 -9.84
N ALA A 501 10.48 22.30 -9.34
CA ALA A 501 9.40 23.27 -9.54
C ALA A 501 9.18 23.58 -11.04
N TRP A 502 10.27 23.72 -11.81
CA TRP A 502 10.19 23.87 -13.26
C TRP A 502 9.58 22.64 -13.95
N ARG A 503 9.97 21.42 -13.55
CA ARG A 503 9.37 20.17 -14.04
C ARG A 503 7.87 20.12 -13.78
N GLN A 504 7.42 20.44 -12.56
CA GLN A 504 6.00 20.51 -12.20
C GLN A 504 5.25 21.55 -13.04
N GLY A 505 5.87 22.69 -13.32
CA GLY A 505 5.32 23.73 -14.20
C GLY A 505 5.08 23.23 -15.61
N ASN A 506 6.02 22.47 -16.19
CA ASN A 506 5.86 21.90 -17.54
C ASN A 506 4.66 20.96 -17.64
N ILE A 507 4.45 20.10 -16.64
CA ILE A 507 3.29 19.19 -16.60
C ILE A 507 1.99 19.98 -16.41
N SER A 508 1.98 20.90 -15.43
CA SER A 508 0.79 21.67 -15.07
C SER A 508 0.31 22.58 -16.20
N ARG A 509 1.23 23.10 -17.02
CA ARG A 509 0.90 23.90 -18.22
C ARG A 509 0.05 23.12 -19.21
N LEU A 510 0.29 21.82 -19.39
CA LEU A 510 -0.53 20.99 -20.29
C LEU A 510 -1.94 20.79 -19.73
N VAL A 511 -2.04 20.51 -18.42
CA VAL A 511 -3.34 20.32 -17.74
C VAL A 511 -4.19 21.59 -17.86
N GLU A 512 -3.61 22.76 -17.56
CA GLU A 512 -4.27 24.06 -17.71
C GLU A 512 -4.75 24.32 -19.15
N ALA A 513 -3.85 24.15 -20.13
CA ALA A 513 -4.15 24.45 -21.53
C ALA A 513 -5.26 23.56 -22.11
N VAL A 514 -5.22 22.26 -21.80
CA VAL A 514 -6.25 21.31 -22.23
C VAL A 514 -7.57 21.56 -21.50
N TYR A 515 -7.55 21.88 -20.19
CA TYR A 515 -8.77 22.22 -19.47
C TYR A 515 -9.49 23.41 -20.12
N HIS A 516 -8.81 24.55 -20.27
CA HIS A 516 -9.40 25.74 -20.87
C HIS A 516 -9.78 25.53 -22.34
N GLY A 517 -8.94 24.83 -23.12
CA GLY A 517 -9.21 24.51 -24.51
C GLY A 517 -10.45 23.61 -24.67
N ALA A 518 -10.59 22.58 -23.84
CA ALA A 518 -11.73 21.67 -23.89
C ALA A 518 -13.03 22.39 -23.54
N LYS A 519 -13.02 23.18 -22.44
CA LYS A 519 -14.18 23.98 -22.02
C LYS A 519 -14.59 25.04 -23.05
N ALA A 520 -13.65 25.58 -23.82
CA ALA A 520 -13.94 26.51 -24.90
C ALA A 520 -14.61 25.82 -26.12
N ILE A 521 -14.30 24.55 -26.37
CA ILE A 521 -14.90 23.76 -27.46
C ILE A 521 -16.28 23.25 -27.05
N ARG A 522 -16.39 22.66 -25.85
CA ARG A 522 -17.63 22.14 -25.27
C ARG A 522 -17.64 22.43 -23.77
N ALA A 523 -18.49 23.34 -23.31
CA ALA A 523 -18.49 23.79 -21.91
C ALA A 523 -18.87 22.69 -20.90
N ASP A 524 -19.62 21.69 -21.35
CA ASP A 524 -20.11 20.55 -20.58
C ASP A 524 -19.13 19.37 -20.50
N ILE A 525 -18.12 19.30 -21.38
CA ILE A 525 -17.11 18.24 -21.38
C ILE A 525 -16.42 18.11 -20.04
N LYS A 526 -16.18 16.88 -19.58
CA LYS A 526 -15.44 16.63 -18.34
C LYS A 526 -13.96 16.45 -18.60
N VAL A 527 -13.14 17.03 -17.73
CA VAL A 527 -11.68 16.90 -17.74
C VAL A 527 -11.26 16.30 -16.42
N SER A 528 -10.64 15.13 -16.47
CA SER A 528 -10.26 14.36 -15.28
C SER A 528 -8.86 13.77 -15.40
N ALA A 529 -8.30 13.29 -14.29
CA ALA A 529 -6.95 12.71 -14.28
C ALA A 529 -6.83 11.47 -13.39
N ALA A 530 -6.17 10.44 -13.90
CA ALA A 530 -5.56 9.36 -13.13
C ALA A 530 -4.26 9.89 -12.49
N VAL A 531 -4.23 9.90 -11.16
CA VAL A 531 -3.09 10.44 -10.40
C VAL A 531 -2.50 9.37 -9.48
N PHE A 532 -1.24 9.52 -9.12
CA PHE A 532 -0.55 8.62 -8.21
C PHE A 532 -1.28 8.53 -6.86
N SER A 533 -1.15 7.42 -6.15
CA SER A 533 -1.84 7.26 -4.85
C SER A 533 -1.19 8.05 -3.72
N ASP A 534 0.13 8.19 -3.75
CA ASP A 534 0.89 8.98 -2.80
C ASP A 534 1.14 10.38 -3.38
N TRP A 535 0.26 11.33 -3.03
CA TRP A 535 0.37 12.71 -3.50
C TRP A 535 1.53 13.47 -2.87
N GLU A 536 1.95 13.09 -1.67
CA GLU A 536 3.04 13.76 -0.95
C GLU A 536 4.36 13.54 -1.68
N SER A 537 4.65 12.30 -2.08
CA SER A 537 5.88 11.99 -2.81
C SER A 537 5.80 12.24 -4.33
N ALA A 538 4.61 12.28 -4.92
CA ALA A 538 4.44 12.41 -6.37
C ALA A 538 4.98 13.74 -6.92
N GLU A 539 4.81 14.85 -6.19
CA GLU A 539 5.31 16.16 -6.61
C GLU A 539 6.84 16.18 -6.71
N GLU A 540 7.52 15.49 -5.80
CA GLU A 540 8.98 15.43 -5.77
C GLU A 540 9.53 14.37 -6.73
N SER A 541 8.94 13.17 -6.74
CA SER A 541 9.45 12.03 -7.49
C SER A 541 9.14 12.11 -8.98
N ILE A 542 7.92 12.48 -9.37
CA ILE A 542 7.43 12.39 -10.75
C ILE A 542 6.85 13.71 -11.29
N ALA A 543 6.97 14.80 -10.52
CA ALA A 543 6.50 16.14 -10.87
C ALA A 543 4.98 16.22 -11.15
N GLN A 544 4.19 15.35 -10.52
CA GLN A 544 2.73 15.34 -10.66
C GLN A 544 2.09 16.13 -9.51
N ALA A 545 1.60 17.34 -9.79
CA ALA A 545 1.07 18.28 -8.79
C ALA A 545 -0.47 18.30 -8.75
N ALA A 546 -1.08 17.14 -8.49
CA ALA A 546 -2.55 16.99 -8.48
C ALA A 546 -3.25 17.98 -7.53
N GLY A 547 -2.65 18.23 -6.36
CA GLY A 547 -3.18 19.22 -5.40
C GLY A 547 -3.27 20.62 -6.00
N THR A 548 -2.24 21.04 -6.76
CA THR A 548 -2.22 22.34 -7.45
C THR A 548 -3.33 22.43 -8.50
N TRP A 549 -3.56 21.38 -9.28
CA TRP A 549 -4.60 21.37 -10.31
C TRP A 549 -6.00 21.50 -9.71
N ILE A 550 -6.23 20.88 -8.54
CA ILE A 550 -7.46 21.01 -7.77
C ILE A 550 -7.60 22.44 -7.21
N ASP A 551 -6.53 23.02 -6.68
CA ASP A 551 -6.51 24.40 -6.15
C ASP A 551 -6.82 25.44 -7.24
N LYS A 552 -6.36 25.18 -8.47
CA LYS A 552 -6.59 26.04 -9.64
C LYS A 552 -7.89 25.77 -10.39
N GLY A 553 -8.58 24.67 -10.08
CA GLY A 553 -9.84 24.29 -10.76
C GLY A 553 -9.65 23.77 -12.19
N TRP A 554 -8.50 23.15 -12.49
CA TRP A 554 -8.19 22.60 -13.82
C TRP A 554 -8.64 21.14 -14.02
N LEU A 555 -9.48 20.62 -13.14
CA LEU A 555 -10.10 19.30 -13.23
C LEU A 555 -11.55 19.40 -12.77
N ASP A 556 -12.44 18.65 -13.41
CA ASP A 556 -13.83 18.47 -12.97
C ASP A 556 -13.94 17.37 -11.91
N PHE A 557 -13.05 16.37 -11.93
CA PHE A 557 -12.90 15.34 -10.90
C PHE A 557 -11.52 14.68 -10.96
N VAL A 558 -11.13 13.98 -9.88
CA VAL A 558 -9.82 13.31 -9.77
C VAL A 558 -9.95 11.84 -9.40
N CYS A 559 -9.10 11.00 -9.98
CA CYS A 559 -9.10 9.55 -9.77
C CYS A 559 -7.73 9.04 -9.29
N PRO A 560 -7.44 8.98 -7.98
CA PRO A 560 -6.19 8.43 -7.47
C PRO A 560 -6.10 6.91 -7.68
N MET A 561 -4.98 6.43 -8.21
CA MET A 561 -4.71 5.01 -8.45
C MET A 561 -4.30 4.27 -7.16
N ASN A 562 -5.27 4.05 -6.26
CA ASN A 562 -5.09 3.42 -4.96
C ASN A 562 -4.97 1.88 -5.05
N TYR A 563 -4.13 1.39 -5.96
CA TYR A 563 -3.95 -0.05 -6.19
C TYR A 563 -3.17 -0.68 -5.03
N THR A 564 -3.87 -1.49 -4.23
CA THR A 564 -3.31 -2.21 -3.09
C THR A 564 -4.28 -3.33 -2.66
N THR A 565 -3.75 -4.39 -2.06
CA THR A 565 -4.55 -5.38 -1.33
C THR A 565 -4.59 -5.09 0.18
N ASP A 566 -3.73 -4.18 0.66
CA ASP A 566 -3.68 -3.75 2.06
C ASP A 566 -4.78 -2.73 2.37
N TYR A 567 -5.77 -3.16 3.17
CA TYR A 567 -6.90 -2.37 3.62
C TYR A 567 -6.50 -1.14 4.44
N ALA A 568 -5.48 -1.24 5.30
CA ALA A 568 -5.02 -0.14 6.11
C ALA A 568 -4.26 0.90 5.26
N ALA A 569 -3.48 0.45 4.27
CA ALA A 569 -2.84 1.35 3.32
C ALA A 569 -3.88 2.11 2.47
N LEU A 570 -4.92 1.43 1.99
CA LEU A 570 -6.03 2.08 1.27
C LEU A 570 -6.70 3.13 2.16
N LYS A 571 -7.00 2.78 3.42
CA LYS A 571 -7.64 3.69 4.38
C LYS A 571 -6.86 4.99 4.52
N ARG A 572 -5.54 4.90 4.79
CA ARG A 572 -4.67 6.07 4.95
C ARG A 572 -4.65 6.95 3.71
N ARG A 573 -4.51 6.36 2.52
CA ARG A 573 -4.43 7.08 1.24
C ARG A 573 -5.72 7.81 0.93
N VAL A 574 -6.87 7.13 0.99
CA VAL A 574 -8.17 7.74 0.66
C VAL A 574 -8.54 8.81 1.68
N GLU A 575 -8.29 8.58 2.97
CA GLU A 575 -8.56 9.58 4.02
C GLU A 575 -7.78 10.88 3.78
N TYR A 576 -6.47 10.78 3.50
CA TYR A 576 -5.64 11.92 3.12
C TYR A 576 -6.17 12.63 1.86
N GLN A 577 -6.48 11.88 0.80
CA GLN A 577 -6.91 12.46 -0.47
C GLN A 577 -8.25 13.16 -0.35
N VAL A 578 -9.23 12.57 0.34
CA VAL A 578 -10.54 13.21 0.60
C VAL A 578 -10.36 14.49 1.41
N GLN A 579 -9.50 14.48 2.43
CA GLN A 579 -9.17 15.68 3.21
C GLN A 579 -8.50 16.76 2.34
N ARG A 580 -7.56 16.39 1.46
CA ARG A 580 -6.87 17.35 0.56
C ARG A 580 -7.81 17.94 -0.49
N VAL A 581 -8.76 17.15 -1.03
CA VAL A 581 -9.78 17.65 -1.96
C VAL A 581 -10.76 18.57 -1.24
N ASN A 582 -11.15 18.23 -0.01
CA ASN A 582 -12.02 19.04 0.84
C ASN A 582 -13.31 19.48 0.13
N GLY A 583 -13.95 18.56 -0.60
CA GLY A 583 -15.22 18.78 -1.29
C GLY A 583 -15.21 19.78 -2.45
N ARG A 584 -14.04 20.17 -2.97
CA ARG A 584 -13.93 21.15 -4.09
C ARG A 584 -14.27 20.57 -5.46
N ILE A 585 -13.90 19.31 -5.66
CA ILE A 585 -14.28 18.50 -6.82
C ILE A 585 -14.60 17.08 -6.31
N PRO A 586 -15.33 16.25 -7.07
CA PRO A 586 -15.50 14.85 -6.74
C PRO A 586 -14.18 14.08 -6.78
N LEU A 587 -14.03 13.15 -5.84
CA LEU A 587 -12.93 12.18 -5.81
C LEU A 587 -13.46 10.77 -6.05
N TYR A 588 -12.87 10.05 -7.00
CA TYR A 588 -13.20 8.65 -7.28
C TYR A 588 -12.00 7.75 -6.98
N SER A 589 -12.14 6.85 -6.00
CA SER A 589 -11.02 6.00 -5.56
C SER A 589 -10.74 4.91 -6.59
N GLY A 590 -9.52 4.90 -7.12
CA GLY A 590 -9.06 3.88 -8.07
C GLY A 590 -8.70 2.58 -7.39
N LEU A 591 -9.45 1.50 -7.65
CA LEU A 591 -9.25 0.19 -7.03
C LEU A 591 -8.51 -0.75 -7.98
N GLY A 592 -7.45 -1.38 -7.49
CA GLY A 592 -6.63 -2.32 -8.27
C GLY A 592 -7.25 -3.71 -8.30
N THR A 593 -8.46 -3.86 -8.83
CA THR A 593 -9.21 -5.12 -8.85
C THR A 593 -8.47 -6.29 -9.50
N TYR A 594 -7.53 -6.04 -10.41
CA TYR A 594 -6.63 -7.08 -10.96
C TYR A 594 -5.71 -7.74 -9.89
N LEU A 595 -5.57 -7.12 -8.72
CA LEU A 595 -4.80 -7.65 -7.58
C LEU A 595 -5.69 -8.38 -6.56
N HIS A 596 -7.02 -8.28 -6.68
CA HIS A 596 -7.94 -8.76 -5.65
C HIS A 596 -8.24 -10.25 -5.82
N ASP A 597 -8.28 -10.99 -4.70
CA ASP A 597 -8.56 -12.43 -4.69
C ASP A 597 -10.07 -12.76 -4.85
N GLY A 598 -10.93 -11.77 -5.05
CA GLY A 598 -12.36 -11.98 -5.30
C GLY A 598 -13.28 -10.80 -4.93
N PRO A 599 -14.61 -11.01 -5.01
CA PRO A 599 -15.60 -9.95 -4.82
C PRO A 599 -15.63 -9.38 -3.41
N VAL A 600 -15.37 -10.18 -2.37
CA VAL A 600 -15.38 -9.71 -0.98
C VAL A 600 -14.33 -8.62 -0.74
N MET A 601 -13.11 -8.80 -1.26
CA MET A 601 -12.06 -7.78 -1.15
C MET A 601 -12.45 -6.51 -1.90
N THR A 602 -12.94 -6.63 -3.13
CA THR A 602 -13.39 -5.46 -3.91
C THR A 602 -14.52 -4.73 -3.20
N GLY A 603 -15.56 -5.44 -2.74
CA GLY A 603 -16.67 -4.84 -2.01
C GLY A 603 -16.24 -4.19 -0.70
N SER A 604 -15.26 -4.78 0.00
CA SER A 604 -14.65 -4.18 1.20
C SER A 604 -13.98 -2.84 0.89
N GLN A 605 -13.23 -2.75 -0.21
CA GLN A 605 -12.57 -1.51 -0.62
C GLN A 605 -13.55 -0.44 -1.14
N VAL A 606 -14.65 -0.85 -1.80
CA VAL A 606 -15.74 0.05 -2.19
C VAL A 606 -16.39 0.64 -0.94
N GLU A 607 -16.77 -0.19 0.02
CA GLU A 607 -17.38 0.26 1.28
C GLU A 607 -16.44 1.19 2.06
N LEU A 608 -15.15 0.85 2.16
CA LEU A 608 -14.17 1.72 2.80
C LEU A 608 -14.06 3.08 2.09
N SER A 609 -14.00 3.09 0.75
CA SER A 609 -13.93 4.33 -0.03
C SER A 609 -15.15 5.23 0.22
N ARG A 610 -16.35 4.64 0.28
CA ARG A 610 -17.59 5.35 0.64
C ARG A 610 -17.54 5.91 2.05
N ALA A 611 -17.14 5.09 3.01
CA ALA A 611 -17.05 5.47 4.42
C ALA A 611 -16.09 6.64 4.64
N LEU A 612 -14.98 6.66 3.90
CA LEU A 612 -13.99 7.74 3.96
C LEU A 612 -14.40 9.01 3.20
N GLY A 613 -15.47 8.94 2.40
CA GLY A 613 -16.06 10.10 1.74
C GLY A 613 -15.73 10.24 0.26
N ALA A 614 -15.16 9.23 -0.41
CA ALA A 614 -15.05 9.24 -1.87
C ALA A 614 -16.44 9.26 -2.52
N ASP A 615 -16.58 9.95 -3.65
CA ASP A 615 -17.84 10.12 -4.38
C ASP A 615 -18.13 8.95 -5.36
N GLY A 616 -17.23 7.98 -5.41
CA GLY A 616 -17.32 6.80 -6.27
C GLY A 616 -16.00 6.06 -6.36
N VAL A 617 -15.95 5.06 -7.24
CA VAL A 617 -14.82 4.17 -7.44
C VAL A 617 -14.57 3.93 -8.92
N VAL A 618 -13.30 3.69 -9.28
CA VAL A 618 -12.92 3.26 -10.62
C VAL A 618 -12.11 1.96 -10.51
N CYS A 619 -12.61 0.87 -11.07
CA CYS A 619 -11.93 -0.43 -11.05
C CYS A 619 -10.91 -0.51 -12.18
N PHE A 620 -9.66 -0.85 -11.85
CA PHE A 620 -8.64 -1.23 -12.82
C PHE A 620 -8.25 -2.69 -12.58
N ASP A 621 -8.10 -3.54 -13.58
CA ASP A 621 -8.35 -3.31 -15.01
C ASP A 621 -9.63 -4.05 -15.43
N LEU A 622 -10.31 -3.57 -16.48
CA LEU A 622 -11.50 -4.21 -17.05
C LEU A 622 -11.12 -5.52 -17.77
N ARG A 623 -10.86 -6.57 -17.00
CA ARG A 623 -10.56 -7.92 -17.51
C ARG A 623 -11.77 -8.82 -17.37
N ARG A 624 -11.71 -9.98 -18.03
CA ARG A 624 -12.75 -11.01 -17.92
C ARG A 624 -13.05 -11.37 -16.46
N SER A 625 -12.04 -11.51 -15.60
CA SER A 625 -12.24 -11.79 -14.17
C SER A 625 -13.06 -10.71 -13.43
N LEU A 626 -12.90 -9.42 -13.80
CA LEU A 626 -13.74 -8.37 -13.23
C LEU A 626 -15.21 -8.61 -13.59
N VAL A 627 -15.51 -8.78 -14.87
CA VAL A 627 -16.90 -8.87 -15.37
C VAL A 627 -17.58 -10.23 -15.15
N GLU A 628 -16.83 -11.33 -15.05
CA GLU A 628 -17.38 -12.68 -14.87
C GLU A 628 -17.39 -13.13 -13.40
N GLU A 629 -16.43 -12.70 -12.58
CA GLU A 629 -16.28 -13.23 -11.21
C GLU A 629 -16.65 -12.19 -10.14
N ILE A 630 -16.26 -10.93 -10.32
CA ILE A 630 -16.41 -9.89 -9.30
C ILE A 630 -17.75 -9.16 -9.46
N LEU A 631 -18.01 -8.59 -10.64
CA LEU A 631 -19.18 -7.76 -10.89
C LEU A 631 -20.52 -8.48 -10.67
N PRO A 632 -20.72 -9.75 -11.06
CA PRO A 632 -21.98 -10.44 -10.82
C PRO A 632 -22.34 -10.58 -9.33
N VAL A 633 -21.33 -10.61 -8.45
CA VAL A 633 -21.54 -10.65 -7.00
C VAL A 633 -21.78 -9.24 -6.45
N LEU A 634 -20.99 -8.25 -6.88
CA LEU A 634 -21.18 -6.87 -6.44
C LEU A 634 -22.50 -6.27 -6.94
N GLY A 635 -22.88 -6.56 -8.19
CA GLY A 635 -24.12 -6.14 -8.83
C GLY A 635 -25.37 -6.67 -8.13
N LYS A 636 -25.28 -7.79 -7.39
CA LYS A 636 -26.37 -8.30 -6.54
C LYS A 636 -26.37 -7.74 -5.11
N ASN A 637 -25.27 -7.11 -4.70
CA ASN A 637 -25.03 -6.66 -3.33
C ASN A 637 -24.66 -5.15 -3.31
N VAL A 638 -23.37 -4.85 -3.36
CA VAL A 638 -22.78 -3.50 -3.22
C VAL A 638 -23.31 -2.49 -4.26
N PHE A 639 -23.72 -2.96 -5.43
CA PHE A 639 -24.24 -2.20 -6.56
C PHE A 639 -25.68 -2.62 -6.93
N ALA A 640 -26.41 -3.26 -6.00
CA ALA A 640 -27.75 -3.82 -6.23
C ALA A 640 -28.81 -2.85 -6.75
N SER A 641 -28.65 -1.54 -6.51
CA SER A 641 -29.51 -0.52 -7.10
C SER A 641 -28.73 0.37 -8.05
N ALA A 642 -29.45 0.88 -9.06
CA ALA A 642 -28.90 1.86 -9.98
C ALA A 642 -28.36 3.07 -9.21
N ALA A 643 -27.20 3.57 -9.61
CA ALA A 643 -26.67 4.82 -9.08
C ALA A 643 -27.60 6.01 -9.44
N GLY A 644 -28.40 5.88 -10.49
CA GLY A 644 -29.18 6.98 -11.07
C GLY A 644 -28.35 7.78 -12.08
N PRO A 645 -29.00 8.67 -12.85
CA PRO A 645 -28.37 9.35 -13.98
C PRO A 645 -27.47 10.52 -13.59
N ILE A 646 -27.63 11.07 -12.37
CA ILE A 646 -26.93 12.28 -11.94
C ILE A 646 -25.68 11.89 -11.15
N LEU A 647 -24.51 12.27 -11.65
CA LEU A 647 -23.23 12.09 -10.98
C LEU A 647 -22.71 13.40 -10.38
N PRO A 648 -21.91 13.34 -9.30
CA PRO A 648 -21.38 14.54 -8.65
C PRO A 648 -20.59 15.49 -9.57
N HIS A 649 -20.03 14.98 -10.67
CA HIS A 649 -19.27 15.79 -11.62
C HIS A 649 -20.14 16.41 -12.74
N HIS A 650 -21.44 16.09 -12.82
CA HIS A 650 -22.35 16.71 -13.78
C HIS A 650 -22.74 18.14 -13.41
N VAL A 651 -22.69 18.45 -12.12
CA VAL A 651 -23.24 19.68 -11.56
C VAL A 651 -22.14 20.68 -11.21
N ALA A 652 -22.50 21.96 -11.20
CA ALA A 652 -21.64 22.97 -10.58
C ALA A 652 -21.53 22.70 -9.07
N VAL A 653 -20.32 22.50 -8.57
CA VAL A 653 -20.08 22.20 -7.15
C VAL A 653 -20.41 23.43 -6.30
N PRO A 654 -21.31 23.32 -5.30
CA PRO A 654 -21.54 24.39 -4.33
C PRO A 654 -20.32 24.66 -3.49
N THR A 655 -20.19 25.88 -2.98
CA THR A 655 -19.19 26.17 -1.96
C THR A 655 -19.71 25.75 -0.59
N PHE A 656 -19.02 24.81 0.04
CA PHE A 656 -19.31 24.37 1.39
C PHE A 656 -18.35 25.01 2.40
N THR A 657 -18.85 25.29 3.60
CA THR A 657 -18.03 25.71 4.75
C THR A 657 -18.61 25.07 5.99
N ALA A 658 -17.93 24.04 6.51
CA ALA A 658 -18.26 23.49 7.81
C ALA A 658 -17.82 24.48 8.91
N ALA A 659 -18.64 24.66 9.94
CA ALA A 659 -18.17 25.33 11.15
C ALA A 659 -16.98 24.55 11.73
N PRO A 660 -16.01 25.21 12.36
CA PRO A 660 -14.96 24.49 13.06
C PRO A 660 -15.59 23.73 14.24
N GLY A 661 -15.25 22.46 14.38
CA GLY A 661 -15.53 21.70 15.59
C GLY A 661 -14.56 22.08 16.72
N ARG A 662 -14.22 21.10 17.55
CA ARG A 662 -13.33 21.25 18.69
C ARG A 662 -11.86 21.43 18.24
N PRO A 663 -11.18 22.53 18.62
CA PRO A 663 -9.80 22.79 18.19
C PRO A 663 -8.80 21.71 18.62
N ASP A 664 -9.02 21.08 19.78
CA ASP A 664 -8.21 19.97 20.31
C ASP A 664 -8.33 18.67 19.50
N LEU A 665 -9.29 18.59 18.58
CA LEU A 665 -9.54 17.45 17.69
C LEU A 665 -9.31 17.83 16.22
N GLU A 666 -8.41 18.79 15.95
CA GLU A 666 -8.16 19.33 14.60
C GLU A 666 -9.46 19.78 13.90
N HIS A 667 -10.34 20.45 14.67
CA HIS A 667 -11.68 20.89 14.26
C HIS A 667 -12.69 19.78 13.97
N GLY A 668 -12.41 18.55 14.40
CA GLY A 668 -13.39 17.48 14.50
C GLY A 668 -14.41 17.68 15.63
N TYR A 669 -15.40 16.82 15.69
CA TYR A 669 -16.55 16.91 16.60
C TYR A 669 -16.60 15.70 17.52
N VAL A 670 -17.33 15.75 18.62
CA VAL A 670 -17.71 14.55 19.38
C VAL A 670 -19.19 14.26 19.28
N VAL A 671 -19.60 13.02 19.59
CA VAL A 671 -21.02 12.66 19.67
C VAL A 671 -21.77 13.63 20.59
N GLY A 672 -22.90 14.15 20.11
CA GLY A 672 -23.70 15.18 20.77
C GLY A 672 -23.41 16.61 20.32
N ASP A 673 -22.23 16.89 19.72
CA ASP A 673 -21.93 18.19 19.16
C ASP A 673 -22.87 18.52 17.98
N THR A 674 -23.17 19.80 17.79
CA THR A 674 -23.93 20.28 16.62
C THR A 674 -23.01 20.48 15.43
N LEU A 675 -23.19 19.66 14.40
CA LEU A 675 -22.61 19.89 13.08
C LEU A 675 -23.30 21.08 12.45
N SER A 676 -22.54 22.05 11.92
CA SER A 676 -23.09 23.15 11.12
C SER A 676 -22.34 23.27 9.81
N ILE A 677 -23.06 23.24 8.68
CA ILE A 677 -22.50 23.32 7.34
C ILE A 677 -23.23 24.43 6.59
N LYS A 678 -22.47 25.47 6.21
CA LYS A 678 -22.92 26.53 5.32
C LYS A 678 -22.69 26.11 3.88
N VAL A 679 -23.65 26.41 3.02
CA VAL A 679 -23.62 26.08 1.61
C VAL A 679 -24.00 27.31 0.81
N THR A 680 -23.18 27.68 -0.17
CA THR A 680 -23.54 28.69 -1.18
C THR A 680 -23.92 27.97 -2.46
N LEU A 681 -25.21 28.04 -2.83
CA LEU A 681 -25.71 27.37 -4.03
C LEU A 681 -25.26 28.08 -5.32
N PRO A 682 -24.95 27.30 -6.37
CA PRO A 682 -24.80 27.82 -7.73
C PRO A 682 -26.07 28.58 -8.18
N PRO A 683 -25.94 29.62 -9.03
CA PRO A 683 -27.09 30.38 -9.52
C PRO A 683 -28.22 29.54 -10.12
N ALA A 684 -27.87 28.47 -10.85
CA ALA A 684 -28.83 27.58 -11.52
C ALA A 684 -29.83 26.93 -10.55
N ILE A 685 -29.35 26.46 -9.39
CA ILE A 685 -30.19 25.79 -8.39
C ILE A 685 -30.61 26.69 -7.23
N ALA A 686 -30.15 27.95 -7.21
CA ALA A 686 -30.35 28.88 -6.11
C ALA A 686 -31.81 29.26 -5.83
N LYS A 687 -32.76 28.93 -6.73
CA LYS A 687 -34.21 29.15 -6.56
C LYS A 687 -35.01 27.84 -6.52
N SER A 688 -34.34 26.69 -6.49
CA SER A 688 -35.01 25.39 -6.39
C SER A 688 -35.90 25.33 -5.15
N ARG A 689 -37.10 24.78 -5.34
CA ARG A 689 -38.14 24.56 -4.32
C ARG A 689 -38.18 23.10 -3.83
N ASP A 690 -37.59 22.18 -4.60
CA ASP A 690 -37.50 20.75 -4.31
C ASP A 690 -36.15 20.33 -3.70
N LEU A 691 -35.32 21.30 -3.28
CA LEU A 691 -34.04 21.02 -2.63
C LEU A 691 -34.24 20.15 -1.37
N GLN A 692 -33.61 18.98 -1.38
CA GLN A 692 -33.57 18.03 -0.27
C GLN A 692 -32.18 18.00 0.36
N ALA A 693 -32.14 17.84 1.67
CA ALA A 693 -30.90 17.75 2.45
C ALA A 693 -30.97 16.52 3.36
N ARG A 694 -29.90 15.70 3.33
CA ARG A 694 -29.76 14.53 4.18
C ARG A 694 -28.33 14.46 4.72
N PHE A 695 -28.15 13.84 5.87
CA PHE A 695 -26.81 13.52 6.34
C PHE A 695 -26.50 12.05 6.07
N SER A 696 -25.26 11.77 5.71
CA SER A 696 -24.70 10.43 5.70
C SER A 696 -23.60 10.33 6.75
N CYS A 697 -23.52 9.22 7.47
CA CYS A 697 -22.41 8.85 8.35
C CYS A 697 -21.74 7.58 7.80
N ASP A 698 -20.43 7.65 7.54
CA ASP A 698 -19.65 6.56 6.93
C ASP A 698 -20.32 5.99 5.67
N GLY A 699 -20.86 6.87 4.82
CA GLY A 699 -21.50 6.51 3.55
C GLY A 699 -22.95 6.00 3.66
N ARG A 700 -23.50 5.84 4.88
CA ARG A 700 -24.90 5.44 5.11
C ARG A 700 -25.75 6.66 5.49
N LEU A 701 -26.95 6.79 4.90
CA LEU A 701 -27.90 7.82 5.30
C LEU A 701 -28.29 7.67 6.78
N VAL A 702 -28.28 8.79 7.51
CA VAL A 702 -28.64 8.85 8.93
C VAL A 702 -29.76 9.85 9.17
N ASP A 703 -30.73 9.46 9.98
CA ASP A 703 -31.80 10.35 10.42
C ASP A 703 -31.36 11.16 11.66
N LEU A 704 -31.13 12.45 11.45
CA LEU A 704 -30.87 13.38 12.55
C LEU A 704 -32.15 13.73 13.34
N GLY A 705 -33.33 13.26 12.91
CA GLY A 705 -34.65 13.50 13.52
C GLY A 705 -35.11 14.95 13.37
N LYS A 706 -35.93 15.44 14.31
CA LYS A 706 -36.34 16.88 14.42
C LYS A 706 -35.17 17.87 14.64
N GLY A 707 -33.92 17.40 14.63
CA GLY A 707 -32.72 18.16 14.92
C GLY A 707 -32.11 18.90 13.72
N LEU A 708 -32.43 18.54 12.48
CA LEU A 708 -31.91 19.24 11.30
C LEU A 708 -32.63 20.58 11.11
N LYS A 709 -31.93 21.69 11.34
CA LYS A 709 -32.41 23.04 11.05
C LYS A 709 -31.79 23.52 9.75
N MET A 710 -32.62 24.10 8.88
CA MET A 710 -32.18 24.78 7.67
C MET A 710 -32.53 26.26 7.79
N ARG A 711 -31.54 27.13 7.58
CA ARG A 711 -31.73 28.58 7.45
C ARG A 711 -31.30 28.99 6.05
N ARG A 712 -32.10 29.84 5.38
CA ARG A 712 -31.80 30.31 4.02
C ARG A 712 -31.76 31.83 3.98
N ARG A 713 -30.70 32.39 3.38
CA ARG A 713 -30.54 33.81 3.07
C ARG A 713 -30.07 33.94 1.62
N GLY A 714 -31.01 34.12 0.70
CA GLY A 714 -30.72 34.14 -0.74
C GLY A 714 -30.15 32.80 -1.21
N ARG A 715 -28.91 32.82 -1.72
CA ARG A 715 -28.18 31.63 -2.20
C ARG A 715 -27.46 30.86 -1.10
N MET A 716 -27.35 31.43 0.09
CA MET A 716 -26.66 30.82 1.22
C MET A 716 -27.66 30.05 2.07
N LEU A 717 -27.35 28.80 2.37
CA LEU A 717 -28.05 27.96 3.33
C LEU A 717 -27.12 27.57 4.47
N GLU A 718 -27.67 27.39 5.65
CA GLU A 718 -26.98 26.82 6.79
C GLU A 718 -27.80 25.63 7.28
N PHE A 719 -27.16 24.46 7.31
CA PHE A 719 -27.72 23.22 7.82
C PHE A 719 -27.03 22.89 9.14
N SER A 720 -27.82 22.65 10.18
CA SER A 720 -27.26 22.26 11.49
C SER A 720 -28.01 21.10 12.11
N GLY A 721 -27.31 20.16 12.72
CA GLY A 721 -27.91 19.04 13.46
C GLY A 721 -26.91 18.36 14.40
N ALA A 722 -27.41 17.74 15.47
CA ALA A 722 -26.56 17.04 16.44
C ALA A 722 -26.08 15.69 15.90
N ALA A 723 -24.78 15.41 16.00
CA ALA A 723 -24.23 14.11 15.66
C ALA A 723 -24.66 13.07 16.72
N LYS A 724 -25.25 11.95 16.29
CA LYS A 724 -25.81 10.94 17.20
C LYS A 724 -24.93 9.71 17.38
N GLU A 725 -24.06 9.45 16.41
CA GLU A 725 -23.08 8.36 16.43
C GLU A 725 -21.72 8.89 15.95
N ALA A 726 -20.63 8.23 16.35
CA ALA A 726 -19.30 8.52 15.81
C ALA A 726 -19.22 8.07 14.35
N GLY A 727 -18.31 8.68 13.59
CA GLY A 727 -18.11 8.37 12.16
C GLY A 727 -17.73 9.59 11.34
N ARG A 728 -17.84 9.47 10.01
CA ARG A 728 -17.56 10.54 9.04
C ARG A 728 -18.85 11.05 8.44
N TYR A 729 -19.23 12.26 8.82
CA TYR A 729 -20.48 12.88 8.37
C TYR A 729 -20.28 13.69 7.10
N ARG A 730 -21.26 13.62 6.19
CA ARG A 730 -21.40 14.52 5.05
C ARG A 730 -22.86 14.97 4.94
N LEU A 731 -23.05 16.20 4.49
CA LEU A 731 -24.34 16.71 4.03
C LEU A 731 -24.47 16.39 2.54
N GLU A 732 -25.51 15.63 2.18
CA GLU A 732 -25.93 15.40 0.81
C GLU A 732 -27.08 16.33 0.44
N LEU A 733 -26.90 17.09 -0.64
CA LEU A 733 -27.90 17.98 -1.21
C LEU A 733 -28.34 17.45 -2.56
N SER A 734 -29.64 17.36 -2.79
CA SER A 734 -30.21 16.96 -4.09
C SER A 734 -31.38 17.84 -4.49
N SER A 735 -31.59 18.00 -5.79
CA SER A 735 -32.80 18.61 -6.36
C SER A 735 -33.19 17.78 -7.59
N PRO A 736 -34.10 16.81 -7.43
CA PRO A 736 -34.48 15.90 -8.51
C PRO A 736 -34.97 16.64 -9.77
N ASN A 737 -35.70 17.75 -9.61
CA ASN A 737 -36.23 18.50 -10.75
C ASN A 737 -35.16 19.34 -11.49
N GLN A 738 -33.94 19.38 -10.97
CA GLN A 738 -32.84 20.19 -11.49
C GLN A 738 -31.59 19.34 -11.76
N ASP A 739 -31.75 18.01 -11.76
CA ASP A 739 -30.67 17.05 -11.95
C ASP A 739 -29.42 17.35 -11.10
N PHE A 740 -29.66 17.69 -9.83
CA PHE A 740 -28.62 18.19 -8.93
C PHE A 740 -28.29 17.21 -7.81
N LEU A 741 -27.00 16.94 -7.60
CA LEU A 741 -26.48 16.21 -6.45
C LEU A 741 -25.09 16.74 -6.05
N ALA A 742 -24.94 17.15 -4.79
CA ALA A 742 -23.66 17.54 -4.22
C ALA A 742 -23.49 17.03 -2.79
N ARG A 743 -22.25 16.84 -2.38
CA ARG A 743 -21.90 16.36 -1.04
C ARG A 743 -20.86 17.28 -0.41
N SER A 744 -21.06 17.64 0.85
CA SER A 744 -20.13 18.47 1.60
C SER A 744 -18.77 17.79 1.79
N PRO A 745 -17.75 18.52 2.28
CA PRO A 745 -16.59 17.90 2.92
C PRO A 745 -16.99 16.96 4.06
N VAL A 746 -16.05 16.11 4.46
CA VAL A 746 -16.21 15.19 5.60
C VAL A 746 -16.03 15.95 6.90
N CYS A 747 -17.01 15.83 7.79
CA CYS A 747 -16.90 16.22 9.20
C CYS A 747 -16.65 14.97 10.05
N ARG A 748 -15.48 14.86 10.67
CA ARG A 748 -15.18 13.73 11.57
C ARG A 748 -15.84 13.94 12.92
N VAL A 749 -16.61 12.95 13.36
CA VAL A 749 -17.21 12.86 14.70
C VAL A 749 -16.55 11.68 15.42
N TYR A 750 -16.00 11.94 16.60
CA TYR A 750 -15.37 10.97 17.48
C TYR A 750 -16.34 10.54 18.59
N ASP A 751 -16.26 9.30 19.04
CA ASP A 751 -16.73 8.99 20.40
C ASP A 751 -15.73 9.48 21.46
N GLU A 752 -16.08 9.43 22.73
CA GLU A 752 -15.20 9.93 23.80
C GLU A 752 -13.88 9.15 23.93
N THR A 753 -13.89 7.86 23.60
CA THR A 753 -12.68 7.02 23.62
C THR A 753 -11.75 7.40 22.47
N GLU A 754 -12.30 7.50 21.25
CA GLU A 754 -11.56 7.94 20.08
C GLU A 754 -11.05 9.38 20.24
N ALA A 755 -11.85 10.28 20.84
CA ALA A 755 -11.44 11.65 21.11
C ALA A 755 -10.31 11.71 22.15
N ALA A 756 -10.37 10.88 23.19
CA ALA A 756 -9.29 10.78 24.18
C ALA A 756 -7.99 10.24 23.57
N ASP A 757 -8.07 9.18 22.74
CA ASP A 757 -6.90 8.65 22.01
C ASP A 757 -6.34 9.68 21.02
N PHE A 758 -7.20 10.40 20.29
CA PHE A 758 -6.78 11.47 19.40
C PHE A 758 -6.02 12.58 20.16
N ARG A 759 -6.56 13.05 21.29
CA ARG A 759 -5.89 14.04 22.14
C ARG A 759 -4.54 13.54 22.65
N LEU A 760 -4.47 12.26 23.05
CA LEU A 760 -3.24 11.64 23.52
C LEU A 760 -2.17 11.58 22.42
N ARG A 761 -2.57 11.24 21.19
CA ARG A 761 -1.66 11.09 20.04
C ARG A 761 -1.25 12.42 19.42
N HIS A 762 -2.19 13.34 19.24
CA HIS A 762 -2.01 14.56 18.43
C HIS A 762 -1.89 15.84 19.27
N GLY A 763 -2.28 15.80 20.54
CA GLY A 763 -2.20 16.92 21.47
C GLY A 763 -0.90 16.92 22.30
N PRO A 764 -0.71 17.96 23.14
CA PRO A 764 0.38 18.01 24.10
C PRO A 764 0.16 16.98 25.24
N PRO A 765 1.24 16.46 25.86
CA PRO A 765 1.11 15.63 27.05
C PRO A 765 0.39 16.37 28.19
N VAL A 766 -0.47 15.66 28.92
CA VAL A 766 -1.28 16.23 30.02
C VAL A 766 -0.60 15.95 31.36
N PHE A 767 -0.05 16.99 31.98
CA PHE A 767 0.60 16.93 33.29
C PHE A 767 -0.43 17.18 34.41
N SER A 768 -0.43 16.34 35.44
CA SER A 768 -1.43 16.33 36.52
C SER A 768 -0.90 16.81 37.88
N ARG A 769 0.43 16.79 38.09
CA ARG A 769 1.07 17.16 39.36
C ARG A 769 1.46 18.64 39.34
N LYS A 770 0.73 19.48 40.08
CA LYS A 770 1.11 20.89 40.29
C LYS A 770 2.50 20.96 40.92
N GLY A 771 3.44 21.65 40.25
CA GLY A 771 4.82 21.82 40.70
C GLY A 771 5.78 20.66 40.40
N GLY A 772 5.30 19.57 39.77
CA GLY A 772 6.16 18.51 39.27
C GLY A 772 6.91 18.91 38.00
N LEU A 773 8.13 18.40 37.84
CA LEU A 773 8.91 18.61 36.62
C LEU A 773 8.23 17.91 35.43
N ARG A 774 7.85 18.69 34.42
CA ARG A 774 7.11 18.18 33.24
C ARG A 774 8.04 17.48 32.26
N VAL A 775 7.97 16.16 32.21
CA VAL A 775 8.83 15.32 31.36
C VAL A 775 7.99 14.56 30.32
N GLY A 776 8.26 14.79 29.04
CA GLY A 776 7.67 14.01 27.94
C GLY A 776 8.60 12.87 27.52
N VAL A 777 8.12 11.63 27.51
CA VAL A 777 8.90 10.46 27.05
C VAL A 777 8.28 9.92 25.77
N TRP A 778 9.04 9.88 24.67
CA TRP A 778 8.53 9.33 23.41
C TRP A 778 8.11 7.87 23.55
N GLN A 779 6.87 7.53 23.19
CA GLN A 779 6.29 6.19 23.34
C GLN A 779 5.87 5.52 22.02
N ASP A 780 5.96 6.22 20.88
CA ASP A 780 5.53 5.63 19.60
C ASP A 780 6.62 4.71 19.03
N ASP A 781 6.53 3.43 19.45
CA ASP A 781 7.36 2.30 19.03
C ASP A 781 8.87 2.56 19.12
N ALA A 782 9.37 2.66 20.36
CA ALA A 782 10.79 2.87 20.67
C ALA A 782 11.30 1.89 21.73
N TYR A 783 12.59 1.56 21.67
CA TYR A 783 13.23 0.61 22.60
C TYR A 783 13.32 1.20 24.01
N GLY A 784 12.97 0.42 25.04
CA GLY A 784 13.03 0.81 26.46
C GLY A 784 12.06 1.91 26.87
N ALA A 785 11.27 2.47 25.96
CA ALA A 785 10.42 3.63 26.21
C ALA A 785 9.39 3.44 27.34
N PRO A 786 8.63 2.32 27.42
CA PRO A 786 7.66 2.14 28.49
C PRO A 786 8.32 2.09 29.89
N GLN A 787 9.51 1.53 29.98
CA GLN A 787 10.28 1.34 31.22
C GLN A 787 10.93 2.66 31.66
N LEU A 788 11.42 3.46 30.71
CA LEU A 788 11.87 4.83 30.98
C LEU A 788 10.73 5.69 31.55
N LEU A 789 9.54 5.62 30.95
CA LEU A 789 8.36 6.34 31.44
C LEU A 789 7.96 5.87 32.85
N GLN A 790 7.88 4.55 33.06
CA GLN A 790 7.53 3.97 34.36
C GLN A 790 8.52 4.40 35.46
N ALA A 791 9.83 4.35 35.19
CA ALA A 791 10.86 4.75 36.14
C ALA A 791 10.76 6.24 36.52
N LEU A 792 10.43 7.10 35.56
CA LEU A 792 10.28 8.54 35.81
C LEU A 792 8.98 8.88 36.53
N GLN A 793 7.89 8.15 36.29
CA GLN A 793 6.64 8.32 37.04
C GLN A 793 6.79 7.98 38.54
N GLN A 794 7.73 7.08 38.85
CA GLN A 794 8.12 6.72 40.21
C GLN A 794 9.16 7.67 40.82
N THR A 795 9.71 8.61 40.04
CA THR A 795 10.71 9.56 40.53
C THR A 795 10.05 10.74 41.24
N SER A 796 10.44 10.99 42.49
CA SER A 796 9.90 12.10 43.29
C SER A 796 10.15 13.46 42.62
N GLY A 797 9.11 14.31 42.59
CA GLY A 797 9.17 15.64 41.96
C GLY A 797 9.09 15.64 40.43
N VAL A 798 8.92 14.49 39.79
CA VAL A 798 8.75 14.36 38.33
C VAL A 798 7.29 14.05 37.99
N ASP A 799 6.76 14.70 36.96
CA ASP A 799 5.50 14.38 36.29
C ASP A 799 5.82 13.95 34.87
N ALA A 800 6.01 12.64 34.68
CA ALA A 800 6.37 12.07 33.40
C ALA A 800 5.13 11.55 32.65
N GLN A 801 4.99 11.99 31.41
CA GLN A 801 3.86 11.69 30.55
C GLN A 801 4.31 11.12 29.20
N PRO A 802 3.50 10.26 28.56
CA PRO A 802 3.79 9.78 27.22
C PRO A 802 3.78 10.93 26.22
N LEU A 803 4.75 10.95 25.30
CA LEU A 803 4.82 11.84 24.15
C LEU A 803 4.67 10.99 22.88
N LEU A 804 3.68 11.30 22.05
CA LEU A 804 3.34 10.53 20.84
C LEU A 804 3.44 11.36 19.55
N ASN A 805 3.84 12.63 19.64
CA ASN A 805 4.09 13.51 18.51
C ASN A 805 5.18 14.53 18.85
N LEU A 806 5.82 15.09 17.82
CA LEU A 806 6.87 16.12 17.96
C LEU A 806 6.38 17.51 17.54
N LYS A 807 5.06 17.77 17.59
CA LYS A 807 4.52 19.11 17.28
C LYS A 807 5.13 20.13 18.26
N ALA A 808 5.42 21.33 17.77
CA ALA A 808 6.04 22.39 18.58
C ALA A 808 5.26 22.69 19.88
N SER A 809 3.92 22.63 19.86
CA SER A 809 3.06 22.80 21.04
C SER A 809 3.24 21.69 22.08
N SER A 810 3.44 20.45 21.63
CA SER A 810 3.64 19.29 22.51
C SER A 810 5.02 19.31 23.17
N LEU A 811 6.04 19.69 22.40
CA LEU A 811 7.39 19.91 22.93
C LEU A 811 7.39 21.07 23.93
N ALA A 812 6.74 22.21 23.61
CA ALA A 812 6.66 23.37 24.49
C ALA A 812 5.91 23.10 25.81
N ALA A 813 5.01 22.10 25.86
CA ALA A 813 4.38 21.67 27.10
C ALA A 813 5.35 20.96 28.06
N CYS A 814 6.47 20.43 27.55
CA CYS A 814 7.48 19.68 28.29
C CYS A 814 8.66 20.59 28.69
N GLN A 815 9.14 20.48 29.93
CA GLN A 815 10.43 21.06 30.32
C GLN A 815 11.59 20.19 29.87
N VAL A 816 11.40 18.87 29.91
CA VAL A 816 12.37 17.89 29.42
C VAL A 816 11.66 16.92 28.47
N VAL A 817 12.31 16.60 27.35
CA VAL A 817 11.90 15.57 26.40
C VAL A 817 12.95 14.48 26.35
N ILE A 818 12.50 13.22 26.34
CA ILE A 818 13.35 12.03 26.25
C ILE A 818 12.96 11.24 25.01
N LEU A 819 13.92 11.04 24.10
CA LEU A 819 13.75 10.33 22.85
C LEU A 819 14.67 9.09 22.84
N PRO A 820 14.16 7.92 23.22
CA PRO A 820 14.90 6.68 23.02
C PRO A 820 14.89 6.26 21.55
N GLN A 821 15.79 5.36 21.18
CA GLN A 821 15.91 4.85 19.82
C GLN A 821 14.57 4.32 19.27
N PRO A 822 14.09 4.79 18.11
CA PRO A 822 12.87 4.30 17.49
C PRO A 822 13.08 2.90 16.89
N ARG A 823 12.07 2.04 16.98
CA ARG A 823 11.99 0.74 16.30
C ARG A 823 11.55 0.97 14.84
N ARG A 824 10.29 1.37 14.62
CA ARG A 824 9.72 1.61 13.27
C ARG A 824 9.66 3.07 12.85
N GLN A 825 9.64 4.03 13.79
CA GLN A 825 9.54 5.46 13.47
C GLN A 825 10.86 6.10 12.99
N GLN A 826 11.82 5.32 12.50
CA GLN A 826 13.10 5.83 12.02
C GLN A 826 12.96 6.93 10.95
N PRO A 827 12.06 6.83 9.93
CA PRO A 827 11.94 7.87 8.91
C PRO A 827 11.68 9.27 9.48
N LEU A 828 10.88 9.38 10.54
CA LEU A 828 10.61 10.64 11.23
C LEU A 828 11.90 11.29 11.76
N PHE A 829 12.80 10.49 12.33
CA PHE A 829 14.06 10.97 12.92
C PHE A 829 15.23 11.05 11.93
N LYS A 830 15.01 10.67 10.66
CA LYS A 830 15.92 10.93 9.54
C LYS A 830 15.61 12.26 8.82
N SER A 831 14.46 12.87 9.12
CA SER A 831 14.00 14.12 8.49
C SER A 831 14.74 15.33 9.05
N ALA A 832 15.14 16.24 8.15
CA ALA A 832 15.74 17.51 8.50
C ALA A 832 14.75 18.44 9.24
N GLU A 833 13.47 18.33 8.93
CA GLU A 833 12.38 19.07 9.58
C GLU A 833 12.27 18.67 11.06
N THR A 834 12.29 17.37 11.37
CA THR A 834 12.29 16.88 12.76
C THR A 834 13.50 17.38 13.52
N ALA A 835 14.69 17.29 12.91
CA ALA A 835 15.91 17.80 13.51
C ALA A 835 15.82 19.32 13.81
N ALA A 836 15.28 20.11 12.88
CA ALA A 836 15.09 21.54 13.06
C ALA A 836 14.11 21.87 14.20
N VAL A 837 13.01 21.11 14.32
CA VAL A 837 12.03 21.28 15.40
C VAL A 837 12.64 20.96 16.77
N LEU A 838 13.41 19.87 16.87
CA LEU A 838 14.09 19.48 18.11
C LEU A 838 15.20 20.47 18.49
N ASN A 839 16.00 20.93 17.51
CA ASN A 839 17.02 21.97 17.73
C ASN A 839 16.37 23.26 18.25
N ALA A 840 15.26 23.69 17.65
CA ALA A 840 14.52 24.87 18.07
C ALA A 840 13.96 24.73 19.49
N TYR A 841 13.44 23.56 19.87
CA TYR A 841 12.98 23.28 21.22
C TYR A 841 14.10 23.46 22.27
N VAL A 842 15.28 22.87 22.04
CA VAL A 842 16.42 23.03 22.95
C VAL A 842 16.87 24.49 23.00
N LYS A 843 17.06 25.12 21.85
CA LYS A 843 17.50 26.52 21.75
C LYS A 843 16.58 27.47 22.54
N GLN A 844 15.28 27.19 22.57
CA GLN A 844 14.28 28.00 23.25
C GLN A 844 14.21 27.79 24.77
N GLY A 845 14.92 26.81 25.34
CA GLY A 845 14.92 26.53 26.77
C GLY A 845 14.54 25.10 27.15
N GLY A 846 14.24 24.24 26.18
CA GLY A 846 13.92 22.84 26.42
C GLY A 846 15.15 22.02 26.83
N GLY A 847 14.91 21.02 27.66
CA GLY A 847 15.89 19.97 27.96
C GLY A 847 15.66 18.75 27.07
N LEU A 848 16.67 18.27 26.34
CA LEU A 848 16.53 17.10 25.46
C LEU A 848 17.54 16.01 25.81
N LEU A 849 17.04 14.80 26.05
CA LEU A 849 17.83 13.57 26.16
C LEU A 849 17.54 12.67 24.95
N VAL A 850 18.58 12.23 24.25
CA VAL A 850 18.50 11.16 23.25
C VAL A 850 19.33 9.95 23.68
N THR A 851 18.91 8.75 23.31
CA THR A 851 19.65 7.51 23.64
C THR A 851 20.06 6.70 22.42
N HIS A 852 21.14 5.92 22.60
CA HIS A 852 21.69 4.95 21.65
C HIS A 852 21.78 5.51 20.23
N ALA A 853 21.20 4.88 19.21
CA ALA A 853 21.38 5.27 17.82
C ALA A 853 20.91 6.70 17.48
N LEU A 854 20.01 7.26 18.28
CA LEU A 854 19.44 8.60 18.11
C LEU A 854 20.44 9.72 18.45
N VAL A 855 21.65 9.36 18.92
CA VAL A 855 22.80 10.29 19.02
C VAL A 855 23.38 10.69 17.66
N GLY A 856 22.96 10.05 16.56
CA GLY A 856 23.29 10.48 15.20
C GLY A 856 23.91 9.41 14.30
N ILE A 857 23.50 8.14 14.41
CA ILE A 857 23.99 7.03 13.56
C ILE A 857 22.86 6.36 12.79
N ARG A 858 23.17 5.44 11.86
CA ARG A 858 22.21 4.71 11.01
C ARG A 858 21.34 5.65 10.16
N GLY A 859 21.88 6.83 9.85
CA GLY A 859 21.21 7.92 9.15
C GLY A 859 20.21 8.73 9.99
N LEU A 860 20.07 8.45 11.30
CA LEU A 860 19.31 9.30 12.21
C LEU A 860 20.05 10.63 12.42
N VAL A 861 19.32 11.74 12.44
CA VAL A 861 19.94 13.07 12.52
C VAL A 861 20.23 13.43 13.97
N ASN A 862 21.46 13.87 14.25
CA ASN A 862 21.81 14.50 15.53
C ASN A 862 21.10 15.88 15.63
N PRO A 863 20.19 16.08 16.59
CA PRO A 863 19.40 17.31 16.67
C PRO A 863 20.20 18.53 17.18
N VAL A 864 21.35 18.33 17.83
CA VAL A 864 22.15 19.42 18.43
C VAL A 864 23.65 19.24 18.14
N PRO A 865 24.08 19.47 16.88
CA PRO A 865 25.48 19.33 16.47
C PRO A 865 26.46 20.26 17.23
N GLU A 866 25.94 21.31 17.87
CA GLU A 866 26.74 22.25 18.67
C GLU A 866 27.25 21.67 19.99
N VAL A 867 26.60 20.60 20.48
CA VAL A 867 27.00 19.88 21.71
C VAL A 867 27.69 18.56 21.36
N VAL A 868 27.25 17.88 20.30
CA VAL A 868 27.84 16.62 19.81
C VAL A 868 28.29 16.80 18.37
N ALA A 869 29.58 16.65 18.09
CA ALA A 869 30.11 16.87 16.75
C ALA A 869 29.77 15.71 15.80
N SER A 870 29.86 14.48 16.31
CA SER A 870 29.60 13.26 15.55
C SER A 870 29.38 12.06 16.48
N ALA A 871 28.87 10.97 15.92
CA ALA A 871 28.81 9.67 16.56
C ALA A 871 29.39 8.62 15.61
N ASP A 872 29.94 7.54 16.17
CA ASP A 872 30.56 6.48 15.38
C ASP A 872 29.51 5.45 14.93
N GLU A 873 29.45 5.16 13.63
CA GLU A 873 28.46 4.24 13.04
C GLU A 873 28.61 2.80 13.56
N ASN A 874 29.84 2.44 13.97
CA ASN A 874 30.10 1.15 14.58
C ASN A 874 29.86 1.20 16.09
N ALA A 875 28.92 0.38 16.57
CA ALA A 875 28.69 0.23 18.01
C ALA A 875 29.91 -0.40 18.69
N LEU A 876 30.28 0.11 19.85
CA LEU A 876 31.30 -0.45 20.72
C LEU A 876 30.72 -1.68 21.44
N PRO A 877 31.32 -2.88 21.27
CA PRO A 877 30.84 -4.09 21.91
C PRO A 877 31.08 -4.05 23.43
N GLY A 878 30.15 -4.61 24.22
CA GLY A 878 30.22 -4.70 25.69
C GLY A 878 29.26 -3.74 26.40
N SER A 879 29.08 -3.93 27.72
CA SER A 879 28.09 -3.20 28.53
C SER A 879 28.68 -2.35 29.69
N GLU A 880 29.95 -2.54 30.03
CA GLU A 880 30.77 -1.75 30.97
C GLU A 880 30.89 -0.24 30.68
N TRP A 881 30.69 0.61 31.68
CA TRP A 881 30.95 2.04 31.55
C TRP A 881 31.37 2.67 32.87
N LYS A 882 31.99 3.86 32.82
CA LYS A 882 32.42 4.58 34.02
C LYS A 882 32.12 6.06 33.91
N VAL A 883 31.93 6.69 35.07
CA VAL A 883 31.79 8.14 35.18
C VAL A 883 33.10 8.82 34.77
N SER A 884 33.01 9.86 33.95
CA SER A 884 34.14 10.70 33.55
C SER A 884 33.96 12.12 34.12
N GLY A 885 34.91 12.57 34.93
CA GLY A 885 34.85 13.89 35.58
C GLY A 885 33.77 14.04 36.67
N GLY A 886 33.63 15.25 37.21
CA GLY A 886 32.57 15.61 38.16
C GLY A 886 31.50 16.45 37.48
N HIS A 887 30.30 15.92 37.33
CA HIS A 887 29.17 16.64 36.75
C HIS A 887 27.86 16.31 37.49
N ALA A 888 26.90 17.23 37.48
CA ALA A 888 25.61 17.04 38.18
C ALA A 888 24.84 15.80 37.68
N VAL A 889 25.04 15.43 36.41
CA VAL A 889 24.41 14.26 35.77
C VAL A 889 24.93 12.93 36.36
N THR A 890 26.16 12.89 36.84
CA THR A 890 26.79 11.67 37.39
C THR A 890 26.89 11.68 38.91
N ALA A 891 26.25 12.64 39.58
CA ALA A 891 26.28 12.78 41.02
C ALA A 891 25.74 11.52 41.74
N GLY A 892 26.51 10.99 42.68
CA GLY A 892 26.15 9.79 43.45
C GLY A 892 26.45 8.46 42.73
N ILE A 893 26.82 8.48 41.45
CA ILE A 893 27.26 7.28 40.71
C ILE A 893 28.73 7.05 41.03
N GLY A 894 29.06 5.84 41.49
CA GLY A 894 30.43 5.49 41.84
C GLY A 894 31.37 5.52 40.62
N ARG A 895 32.66 5.82 40.85
CA ARG A 895 33.69 5.89 39.80
C ARG A 895 34.14 4.51 39.29
N GLN A 896 33.77 3.44 39.98
CA GLN A 896 33.98 2.08 39.52
C GLN A 896 33.17 1.80 38.23
N VAL A 897 33.62 0.78 37.51
CA VAL A 897 32.93 0.28 36.31
C VAL A 897 31.51 -0.16 36.69
N GLN A 898 30.54 0.36 35.94
CA GLN A 898 29.12 0.01 35.97
C GLN A 898 28.82 -0.90 34.78
N VAL A 899 27.72 -1.65 34.84
CA VAL A 899 27.28 -2.53 33.75
C VAL A 899 25.94 -2.03 33.25
N SER A 900 25.86 -1.73 31.95
CA SER A 900 24.62 -1.37 31.27
C SER A 900 23.74 -2.60 31.08
N THR A 901 22.43 -2.37 31.00
CA THR A 901 21.45 -3.42 30.69
C THR A 901 21.55 -3.92 29.24
N PHE A 902 22.12 -3.10 28.34
CA PHE A 902 22.30 -3.43 26.93
C PHE A 902 23.75 -3.78 26.57
N GLY A 903 23.91 -4.64 25.57
CA GLY A 903 25.19 -5.28 25.23
C GLY A 903 26.14 -4.48 24.34
N ASP A 904 25.71 -3.31 23.84
CA ASP A 904 26.55 -2.41 23.05
C ASP A 904 26.32 -0.93 23.43
N ARG A 905 27.23 -0.07 22.95
CA ARG A 905 27.29 1.36 23.29
C ARG A 905 27.68 2.15 22.04
N ILE A 906 27.19 3.37 21.89
CA ILE A 906 27.60 4.26 20.79
C ILE A 906 28.65 5.25 21.27
N LYS A 907 29.76 5.35 20.53
CA LYS A 907 30.77 6.39 20.76
C LYS A 907 30.22 7.74 20.28
N VAL A 908 30.28 8.73 21.15
CA VAL A 908 29.79 10.09 20.90
C VAL A 908 30.92 11.08 21.06
N THR A 909 31.24 11.83 20.01
CA THR A 909 32.33 12.82 20.02
C THR A 909 31.78 14.19 20.45
N PRO A 910 32.30 14.80 21.53
CA PRO A 910 31.84 16.12 21.96
C PRO A 910 32.21 17.20 20.94
N ALA A 911 31.29 18.15 20.72
CA ALA A 911 31.62 19.42 20.08
C ALA A 911 32.15 20.41 21.13
N ARG A 912 32.48 21.64 20.71
CA ARG A 912 33.00 22.68 21.62
C ARG A 912 32.08 22.98 22.82
N GLY A 913 30.77 22.83 22.65
CA GLY A 913 29.79 23.02 23.73
C GLY A 913 29.52 21.77 24.58
N GLY A 914 30.15 20.64 24.27
CA GLY A 914 29.91 19.35 24.91
C GLY A 914 30.91 19.01 26.00
N THR A 915 30.42 18.44 27.10
CA THR A 915 31.20 17.89 28.21
C THR A 915 30.97 16.39 28.26
N VAL A 916 32.05 15.60 28.22
CA VAL A 916 31.99 14.14 28.40
C VAL A 916 31.75 13.83 29.87
N VAL A 917 30.71 13.05 30.17
CA VAL A 917 30.34 12.68 31.56
C VAL A 917 30.41 11.17 31.82
N ALA A 918 30.44 10.35 30.77
CA ALA A 918 30.66 8.91 30.89
C ALA A 918 31.51 8.39 29.73
N THR A 919 32.35 7.41 30.03
CA THR A 919 33.22 6.74 29.06
C THR A 919 33.14 5.21 29.19
N THR A 920 33.69 4.49 28.22
CA THR A 920 34.06 3.08 28.41
C THR A 920 35.22 2.95 29.41
N ASP A 921 35.54 1.72 29.79
CA ASP A 921 36.76 1.36 30.52
C ASP A 921 38.03 1.84 29.80
N GLN A 922 38.05 1.74 28.47
CA GLN A 922 39.10 2.20 27.55
C GLN A 922 39.12 3.73 27.33
N GLY A 923 38.17 4.48 27.89
CA GLY A 923 38.14 5.94 27.83
C GLY A 923 37.40 6.54 26.64
N GLU A 924 36.71 5.72 25.84
CA GLU A 924 35.88 6.20 24.74
C GLU A 924 34.63 6.90 25.27
N SER A 925 34.31 8.09 24.76
CA SER A 925 33.17 8.89 25.23
C SER A 925 31.84 8.28 24.79
N ILE A 926 30.96 8.02 25.75
CA ILE A 926 29.64 7.43 25.50
C ILE A 926 28.49 8.30 26.00
N MET A 927 28.77 9.36 26.76
CA MET A 927 27.75 10.35 27.12
C MET A 927 28.33 11.75 27.12
N VAL A 928 27.69 12.63 26.35
CA VAL A 928 28.05 14.04 26.21
C VAL A 928 26.85 14.90 26.58
N VAL A 929 27.08 15.93 27.40
CA VAL A 929 26.06 16.88 27.81
C VAL A 929 26.53 18.31 27.57
N GLY A 930 25.62 19.23 27.26
CA GLY A 930 25.98 20.63 27.03
C GLY A 930 24.78 21.57 27.03
N ALA A 931 25.05 22.86 27.21
CA ALA A 931 24.06 23.93 27.04
C ALA A 931 24.03 24.37 25.58
N TYR A 932 22.84 24.68 25.06
CA TYR A 932 22.66 25.23 23.72
C TYR A 932 21.48 26.20 23.70
N GLY A 933 21.73 27.45 23.28
CA GLY A 933 20.77 28.53 23.43
C GLY A 933 20.40 28.75 24.91
N ARG A 934 19.11 28.69 25.24
CA ARG A 934 18.62 28.78 26.63
C ARG A 934 18.39 27.41 27.28
N GLY A 935 18.54 26.32 26.53
CA GLY A 935 18.25 24.97 27.01
C GLY A 935 19.49 24.09 27.11
N ARG A 936 19.26 22.79 27.25
CA ARG A 936 20.31 21.79 27.51
C ARG A 936 20.06 20.52 26.72
N TYR A 937 21.14 19.85 26.34
CA TYR A 937 21.11 18.63 25.57
C TYR A 937 22.01 17.56 26.21
N ALA A 938 21.54 16.32 26.19
CA ALA A 938 22.27 15.14 26.61
C ALA A 938 22.15 14.06 25.52
N ALA A 939 23.31 13.61 25.00
CA ALA A 939 23.42 12.48 24.11
C ALA A 939 24.01 11.31 24.88
N CYS A 940 23.23 10.24 25.04
CA CYS A 940 23.62 9.04 25.78
C CYS A 940 23.75 7.86 24.82
N GLY A 941 24.96 7.42 24.53
CA GLY A 941 25.23 6.25 23.68
C GLY A 941 24.81 4.90 24.30
N LEU A 942 24.29 4.87 25.53
CA LEU A 942 23.78 3.65 26.16
C LEU A 942 22.37 3.29 25.68
N GLY A 943 22.10 2.00 25.53
CA GLY A 943 20.75 1.45 25.33
C GLY A 943 19.95 1.38 26.63
N LEU A 944 19.56 2.53 27.18
CA LEU A 944 18.85 2.58 28.46
C LEU A 944 17.54 1.78 28.43
N ALA A 945 17.35 0.91 29.43
CA ALA A 945 16.17 0.04 29.57
C ALA A 945 15.99 -0.98 28.42
N ILE A 946 17.06 -1.29 27.69
CA ILE A 946 17.09 -2.33 26.66
C ILE A 946 17.88 -3.51 27.23
N GLY A 947 17.26 -4.68 27.27
CA GLY A 947 17.86 -5.91 27.75
C GLY A 947 18.29 -6.85 26.62
N LYS A 948 18.51 -8.11 26.99
CA LYS A 948 18.86 -9.18 26.05
C LYS A 948 17.77 -9.36 24.98
N ASP A 949 18.19 -9.67 23.76
CA ASP A 949 17.32 -9.84 22.58
C ASP A 949 16.48 -8.59 22.25
N ASP A 950 17.01 -7.40 22.55
CA ASP A 950 16.37 -6.09 22.37
C ASP A 950 14.98 -5.94 23.03
N LYS A 951 14.75 -6.70 24.11
CA LYS A 951 13.54 -6.64 24.91
C LYS A 951 13.66 -5.56 25.97
N ASP A 952 12.59 -4.81 26.18
CA ASP A 952 12.60 -3.77 27.19
C ASP A 952 12.75 -4.37 28.60
N CYS A 953 13.60 -3.78 29.44
CA CYS A 953 13.88 -4.25 30.79
C CYS A 953 13.99 -3.10 31.80
N GLN A 954 14.02 -3.44 33.09
CA GLN A 954 14.25 -2.42 34.14
C GLN A 954 15.69 -1.91 34.07
N LEU A 955 15.88 -0.61 34.36
CA LEU A 955 17.19 0.04 34.41
C LEU A 955 18.04 -0.56 35.54
N SER A 956 19.36 -0.62 35.34
CA SER A 956 20.27 -0.87 36.47
C SER A 956 20.22 0.29 37.48
N PRO A 957 20.62 0.09 38.75
CA PRO A 957 20.62 1.17 39.75
C PRO A 957 21.44 2.41 39.31
N ALA A 958 22.56 2.18 38.62
CA ALA A 958 23.39 3.26 38.10
C ALA A 958 22.73 3.99 36.92
N GLU A 959 22.09 3.26 36.01
CA GLU A 959 21.34 3.85 34.89
C GLU A 959 20.10 4.63 35.36
N LEU A 960 19.39 4.13 36.38
CA LEU A 960 18.27 4.83 36.99
C LEU A 960 18.71 6.15 37.61
N MET A 961 19.82 6.14 38.37
CA MET A 961 20.38 7.36 38.96
C MET A 961 20.86 8.34 37.88
N LEU A 962 21.52 7.83 36.82
CA LEU A 962 21.94 8.62 35.67
C LEU A 962 20.75 9.30 35.00
N LEU A 963 19.67 8.55 34.73
CA LEU A 963 18.44 9.07 34.14
C LEU A 963 17.83 10.18 35.00
N GLN A 964 17.66 9.93 36.31
CA GLN A 964 17.07 10.89 37.24
C GLN A 964 17.88 12.19 37.35
N ASN A 965 19.21 12.08 37.44
CA ASN A 965 20.11 13.23 37.50
C ASN A 965 20.12 14.00 36.17
N THR A 966 20.11 13.29 35.04
CA THR A 966 20.03 13.90 33.71
C THR A 966 18.76 14.73 33.57
N VAL A 967 17.62 14.17 33.93
CA VAL A 967 16.33 14.87 33.88
C VAL A 967 16.34 16.13 34.76
N LYS A 968 16.84 16.04 35.99
CA LYS A 968 16.96 17.21 36.89
C LYS A 968 17.91 18.27 36.34
N TRP A 969 18.98 17.87 35.65
CA TRP A 969 19.94 18.79 35.06
C TRP A 969 19.40 19.46 33.79
N LEU A 970 18.69 18.71 32.94
CA LEU A 970 18.07 19.21 31.71
C LEU A 970 16.94 20.22 31.97
N ALA A 971 16.30 20.12 33.13
CA ALA A 971 15.19 20.97 33.54
C ALA A 971 15.58 22.39 33.99
N LYS A 972 16.87 22.59 34.28
CA LYS A 972 17.46 23.87 34.72
C LYS A 972 18.04 24.60 33.52
#